data_AF-H2CCX8-F1
#
_entry.id   AF-H2CCX8-F1
#
_cell.length_a   1.000
_cell.length_b   1.000
_cell.length_c   1.000
_cell.angle_alpha   90.00
_cell.angle_beta   90.00
_cell.angle_gamma   90.00
#
_symmetry.space_group_name_H-M   'P 1'
#
loop_
_entity.id
_entity.type
_entity.pdbx_description
1 polymer ?
#
loop_
_entity_poly.entity_id
_entity_poly.type
_entity_poly.pdbx_seq_one_letter_code
_entity_poly.pdbx_strand_id
1 'polypeptide(L)'
;MARLYLTAHPYGVNAIGYQGIDERVHDQIETRGDRMLTHKNSIQRKWHRRAQLVIFGFVVTVFSSCSKSESTDMSFLALLGGGGGGAAPTDPSGPGAGSPGGDNTPPTVLIQNLRDKGIVETGFLIGTAANETGVAAVEVSLDGGAYATATGTTSWSYKMPTGSSTWRDHSQHTIAVRSKDSAGNYSSVTTITVRKGINKDINGDGYADVVVGAPQYSSNTGRAYVFHSTGSGGVTITTAGSASTTITGEASSKLGVSVATGDVNGDGFADVVVGANGYSSDTGRAYVFHSAGSGGVTITSVTSASAIITGEGAANQFGYSIATGDINGDGYSDVLAGAHGCSKTYVFHSSGSGGVTIASAASASRMITGEGSGHQFGVSVATGDVNGDGFADVVVGAKNYDNGGVIARYGRVYVFHSTGSGGVTITAAADASSTITGEFMTNAFFGNSAAIGDVDGDGFADIVVGAYSHGTATGRVYVFHSTGSGGVTITAATDASAIITGEATASNFGVTVATGDVNGDGYGDVVVGANQFSTWTGRTYAFHSSGSSGVTITSAASASTIITGEASSRLGSSAATGDMNGDGYADIVAGAFGYSSNTGRAYAFHSSGSSGVTITSAASASAIITGEASSFFGNSVAMRSTSRSSLMNASTPTAEARDKTDCRSCVNRMWLTLSKEGWFRPPSMGRDSLHWFGLNSSEKDRHQVYAWVSVESRG
;
A
#
# COMPACT_ATOMS: atom_id res chain seq x y z
N MET A 1 10.20 -0.87 75.02
CA MET A 1 10.44 -2.33 74.98
C MET A 1 10.36 -2.75 73.51
N ALA A 2 11.50 -2.84 72.80
CA ALA A 2 12.26 -4.08 72.49
C ALA A 2 11.47 -5.01 71.52
N ARG A 3 11.93 -5.44 70.33
CA ARG A 3 13.28 -5.63 69.77
C ARG A 3 13.33 -5.43 68.24
N LEU A 4 14.56 -5.11 67.83
CA LEU A 4 15.16 -4.93 66.51
C LEU A 4 15.52 -6.26 65.84
N TYR A 5 15.37 -6.37 64.51
CA TYR A 5 16.27 -7.17 63.65
C TYR A 5 16.58 -6.37 62.38
N LEU A 6 17.86 -6.09 62.18
CA LEU A 6 18.47 -5.43 61.03
C LEU A 6 19.22 -6.49 60.22
N THR A 7 19.06 -6.47 58.91
CA THR A 7 20.05 -6.99 57.95
C THR A 7 20.23 -5.94 56.87
N ALA A 8 21.49 -5.60 56.60
CA ALA A 8 21.91 -4.43 55.84
C ALA A 8 22.42 -4.80 54.42
N HIS A 9 22.09 -3.90 53.48
CA HIS A 9 22.93 -3.36 52.38
C HIS A 9 23.24 -4.20 51.12
N PRO A 10 23.65 -3.59 49.97
CA PRO A 10 23.83 -2.14 49.68
C PRO A 10 23.29 -1.61 48.32
N TYR A 11 23.21 -0.27 48.20
CA TYR A 11 23.03 0.59 47.00
C TYR A 11 21.68 0.52 46.26
N GLY A 12 20.91 1.58 46.01
CA GLY A 12 21.10 3.02 46.19
C GLY A 12 19.96 3.76 45.47
N VAL A 13 19.02 4.23 46.29
CA VAL A 13 17.94 5.23 46.15
C VAL A 13 17.90 6.12 44.89
N ASN A 14 16.76 6.03 44.17
CA ASN A 14 16.10 7.14 43.47
C ASN A 14 15.56 8.14 44.51
N ALA A 15 15.90 9.42 44.39
CA ALA A 15 15.24 10.49 45.13
C ALA A 15 14.53 11.45 44.16
N ILE A 16 13.23 11.20 44.03
CA ILE A 16 12.21 12.16 43.63
C ILE A 16 12.10 13.19 44.77
N GLY A 17 12.21 14.47 44.45
CA GLY A 17 11.98 15.57 45.39
C GLY A 17 10.83 16.46 44.92
N TYR A 18 9.75 16.49 45.70
CA TYR A 18 8.63 17.44 45.62
C TYR A 18 8.70 18.39 46.84
N GLN A 19 7.97 19.52 46.72
CA GLN A 19 7.78 20.67 47.64
C GLN A 19 8.78 21.81 47.44
N GLY A 20 8.42 23.07 47.19
CA GLY A 20 7.14 23.77 47.39
C GLY A 20 7.23 24.69 48.60
N ILE A 21 7.83 25.89 48.45
CA ILE A 21 7.71 27.03 49.38
C ILE A 21 7.81 28.33 48.55
N ASP A 22 6.86 29.22 48.79
CA ASP A 22 6.74 30.61 48.33
C ASP A 22 7.45 31.53 49.34
N GLU A 23 8.22 32.53 48.87
CA GLU A 23 8.30 33.86 49.50
C GLU A 23 9.13 34.84 48.65
N ARG A 24 8.56 36.04 48.42
CA ARG A 24 9.21 37.24 47.87
C ARG A 24 9.96 38.01 48.97
N VAL A 25 11.05 38.69 48.60
CA VAL A 25 11.41 40.11 48.90
C VAL A 25 12.95 40.31 49.05
N HIS A 26 13.44 41.42 48.44
CA HIS A 26 14.68 42.19 48.70
C HIS A 26 16.00 41.91 47.95
N ASP A 27 16.12 42.51 46.77
CA ASP A 27 17.03 43.60 46.34
C ASP A 27 18.49 43.76 46.88
N GLN A 28 19.40 43.91 45.88
CA GLN A 28 20.59 44.80 45.76
C GLN A 28 22.05 44.36 46.04
N ILE A 29 22.91 44.74 45.07
CA ILE A 29 24.37 45.06 45.09
C ILE A 29 25.33 43.85 44.97
N GLU A 30 26.30 43.75 44.04
CA GLU A 30 26.89 44.67 43.05
C GLU A 30 27.64 43.89 41.93
N THR A 31 27.62 44.50 40.75
CA THR A 31 28.52 44.44 39.59
C THR A 31 29.95 43.88 39.74
N ARG A 32 30.39 43.12 38.73
CA ARG A 32 31.55 43.46 37.88
C ARG A 32 31.69 42.54 36.66
N GLY A 33 31.62 43.14 35.47
CA GLY A 33 32.13 42.53 34.25
C GLY A 33 31.26 42.74 33.02
N ASP A 34 30.90 43.99 32.68
CA ASP A 34 30.70 44.36 31.27
C ASP A 34 30.53 45.87 31.10
N ARG A 35 31.51 46.50 30.43
CA ARG A 35 31.32 47.58 29.45
C ARG A 35 32.65 48.12 28.93
N MET A 36 32.76 48.21 27.60
CA MET A 36 33.33 49.27 26.73
C MET A 36 33.52 48.65 25.32
N LEU A 37 33.18 49.21 24.15
CA LEU A 37 32.87 50.59 23.75
C LEU A 37 32.25 50.62 22.31
N THR A 38 31.19 51.42 22.12
CA THR A 38 30.87 52.37 21.02
C THR A 38 30.94 52.04 19.49
N HIS A 39 29.78 52.24 18.84
CA HIS A 39 29.46 53.28 17.82
C HIS A 39 30.40 53.54 16.62
N LYS A 40 29.94 53.23 15.39
CA LYS A 40 29.81 54.18 14.26
C LYS A 40 29.12 53.56 13.03
N ASN A 41 28.09 54.25 12.54
CA ASN A 41 27.44 54.03 11.23
C ASN A 41 28.33 54.50 10.07
N SER A 42 28.29 53.81 8.91
CA SER A 42 27.81 54.42 7.66
C SER A 42 27.84 53.44 6.46
N ILE A 43 26.71 53.34 5.80
CA ILE A 43 26.48 52.94 4.39
C ILE A 43 27.32 53.83 3.45
N GLN A 44 27.69 53.35 2.24
CA GLN A 44 27.54 54.01 0.91
C GLN A 44 28.40 53.39 -0.23
N ARG A 45 27.71 53.01 -1.33
CA ARG A 45 28.01 53.18 -2.78
C ARG A 45 29.20 52.43 -3.44
N LYS A 46 28.96 51.57 -4.44
CA LYS A 46 28.71 51.77 -5.91
C LYS A 46 29.99 51.98 -6.78
N TRP A 47 30.22 51.00 -7.68
CA TRP A 47 30.78 51.05 -9.05
C TRP A 47 32.24 51.48 -9.32
N HIS A 48 33.01 50.64 -10.06
CA HIS A 48 33.77 50.88 -11.33
C HIS A 48 34.58 49.61 -11.71
N ARG A 49 34.35 48.92 -12.85
CA ARG A 49 34.89 49.05 -14.23
C ARG A 49 36.42 48.86 -14.44
N ARG A 50 36.73 47.78 -15.18
CA ARG A 50 37.71 47.56 -16.30
C ARG A 50 39.23 47.38 -16.04
N ALA A 51 39.75 46.19 -16.42
CA ALA A 51 40.80 45.93 -17.44
C ALA A 51 41.07 44.39 -17.49
N GLN A 52 40.58 43.64 -18.49
CA GLN A 52 41.23 43.24 -19.77
C GLN A 52 42.53 42.42 -19.66
N LEU A 53 42.44 41.12 -20.00
CA LEU A 53 43.35 40.49 -20.97
C LEU A 53 42.59 39.42 -21.78
N VAL A 54 42.87 39.40 -23.08
CA VAL A 54 42.23 38.70 -24.19
C VAL A 54 43.02 37.44 -24.53
N ILE A 55 42.36 36.36 -24.97
CA ILE A 55 42.71 35.58 -26.19
C ILE A 55 41.46 34.82 -26.68
N PHE A 56 41.31 34.86 -28.02
CA PHE A 56 40.27 34.36 -28.93
C PHE A 56 40.02 32.83 -28.82
N GLY A 57 38.87 32.27 -29.21
CA GLY A 57 38.13 32.48 -30.46
C GLY A 57 36.67 31.95 -30.49
N PHE A 58 35.99 32.31 -31.59
CA PHE A 58 34.55 32.51 -31.80
C PHE A 58 33.71 31.24 -32.14
N VAL A 59 32.43 31.09 -31.72
CA VAL A 59 31.08 31.50 -32.28
C VAL A 59 30.72 30.70 -33.57
N VAL A 60 29.51 30.17 -33.87
CA VAL A 60 28.13 30.73 -33.96
C VAL A 60 27.12 29.55 -34.09
N THR A 61 26.12 29.40 -33.21
CA THR A 61 24.66 29.70 -33.33
C THR A 61 23.92 29.19 -34.58
N VAL A 62 22.82 28.41 -34.42
CA VAL A 62 21.59 28.53 -35.23
C VAL A 62 20.33 28.13 -34.40
N PHE A 63 19.24 28.83 -34.73
CA PHE A 63 17.87 28.91 -34.25
C PHE A 63 17.04 27.63 -34.03
N SER A 64 16.03 27.79 -33.17
CA SER A 64 14.81 27.00 -33.06
C SER A 64 13.90 27.10 -34.30
N SER A 65 13.36 25.98 -34.76
CA SER A 65 11.97 25.88 -35.26
C SER A 65 11.52 24.43 -35.46
N CYS A 66 10.44 24.07 -34.78
CA CYS A 66 9.29 23.25 -35.21
C CYS A 66 9.50 22.12 -36.25
N SER A 67 9.23 20.87 -35.88
CA SER A 67 8.11 20.08 -36.46
C SER A 67 8.10 18.62 -35.98
N LYS A 68 6.87 18.15 -35.74
CA LYS A 68 6.31 16.79 -35.80
C LYS A 68 7.30 15.63 -36.09
N SER A 69 7.36 14.65 -35.19
CA SER A 69 7.81 13.29 -35.53
C SER A 69 6.59 12.38 -35.68
N GLU A 70 6.17 12.17 -36.93
CA GLU A 70 5.41 10.99 -37.33
C GLU A 70 6.38 9.80 -37.40
N SER A 71 5.91 8.67 -36.88
CA SER A 71 6.52 7.35 -37.00
C SER A 71 6.64 6.93 -38.46
N THR A 72 7.81 6.45 -38.89
CA THR A 72 7.89 5.50 -40.00
C THR A 72 9.02 4.51 -39.79
N ASP A 73 8.63 3.23 -39.91
CA ASP A 73 9.46 2.04 -39.99
C ASP A 73 10.59 2.17 -41.02
N MET A 74 11.74 1.57 -40.71
CA MET A 74 12.78 1.27 -41.69
C MET A 74 13.17 -0.20 -41.65
N SER A 75 12.52 -0.96 -42.54
CA SER A 75 12.98 -2.26 -43.04
C SER A 75 14.18 -2.06 -43.95
N PHE A 76 15.29 -2.76 -43.68
CA PHE A 76 16.47 -2.77 -44.53
C PHE A 76 16.36 -3.89 -45.57
N LEU A 77 16.20 -3.54 -46.85
CA LEU A 77 16.38 -4.44 -47.99
C LEU A 77 17.56 -3.91 -48.82
N ALA A 78 18.67 -4.65 -48.86
CA ALA A 78 19.82 -4.31 -49.70
C ALA A 78 19.73 -5.09 -51.02
N LEU A 79 19.71 -4.36 -52.14
CA LEU A 79 19.74 -4.87 -53.50
C LEU A 79 20.74 -4.06 -54.32
N LEU A 80 21.90 -4.64 -54.69
CA LEU A 80 22.84 -4.24 -55.77
C LEU A 80 23.85 -5.40 -55.89
N GLY A 81 24.22 -6.00 -57.04
CA GLY A 81 23.89 -5.82 -58.44
C GLY A 81 24.67 -6.84 -59.32
N GLY A 82 24.12 -7.12 -60.51
CA GLY A 82 24.78 -7.37 -61.81
C GLY A 82 25.91 -8.41 -62.03
N GLY A 83 25.60 -9.46 -62.81
CA GLY A 83 26.15 -9.62 -64.17
C GLY A 83 27.22 -10.70 -64.46
N GLY A 84 26.90 -11.65 -65.37
CA GLY A 84 27.87 -12.16 -66.38
C GLY A 84 28.11 -13.67 -66.53
N GLY A 85 27.31 -14.33 -67.38
CA GLY A 85 27.63 -15.37 -68.39
C GLY A 85 28.68 -16.49 -68.20
N GLY A 86 28.28 -17.74 -68.49
CA GLY A 86 29.17 -18.83 -68.94
C GLY A 86 28.59 -20.24 -68.74
N ALA A 87 28.38 -21.00 -69.82
CA ALA A 87 27.78 -22.35 -69.83
C ALA A 87 28.83 -23.48 -69.86
N ALA A 88 28.58 -24.60 -69.16
CA ALA A 88 28.72 -26.01 -69.61
C ALA A 88 28.69 -27.00 -68.41
N PRO A 89 28.28 -28.27 -68.61
CA PRO A 89 27.79 -29.17 -67.55
C PRO A 89 28.85 -30.19 -67.06
N THR A 90 28.69 -30.74 -65.84
CA THR A 90 28.83 -32.17 -65.47
C THR A 90 28.97 -32.41 -63.96
N ASP A 91 28.48 -33.59 -63.56
CA ASP A 91 28.79 -34.40 -62.35
C ASP A 91 27.90 -34.27 -61.09
N PRO A 92 27.07 -35.29 -60.77
CA PRO A 92 26.43 -35.46 -59.48
C PRO A 92 27.20 -36.49 -58.63
N SER A 93 28.19 -36.07 -57.84
CA SER A 93 28.71 -36.93 -56.76
C SER A 93 29.45 -36.20 -55.62
N GLY A 94 28.68 -35.91 -54.55
CA GLY A 94 29.13 -35.86 -53.14
C GLY A 94 29.37 -34.49 -52.49
N PRO A 95 29.41 -34.36 -51.14
CA PRO A 95 28.92 -35.25 -50.08
C PRO A 95 27.77 -34.61 -49.26
N GLY A 96 27.01 -35.45 -48.56
CA GLY A 96 26.20 -35.13 -47.36
C GLY A 96 25.50 -33.77 -47.29
N ALA A 97 24.20 -33.75 -47.56
CA ALA A 97 23.33 -32.74 -47.00
C ALA A 97 23.62 -32.65 -45.49
N GLY A 98 24.21 -31.53 -45.06
CA GLY A 98 24.23 -31.17 -43.66
C GLY A 98 22.79 -31.29 -43.16
N SER A 99 22.60 -32.05 -42.08
CA SER A 99 21.37 -32.05 -41.30
C SER A 99 20.91 -30.59 -41.17
N PRO A 100 19.62 -30.25 -41.39
CA PRO A 100 19.17 -28.89 -41.13
C PRO A 100 19.52 -28.62 -39.68
N GLY A 101 20.46 -27.69 -39.45
CA GLY A 101 20.89 -27.35 -38.10
C GLY A 101 19.65 -27.06 -37.30
N GLY A 102 19.35 -27.91 -36.32
CA GLY A 102 18.25 -27.67 -35.40
C GLY A 102 18.44 -26.29 -34.81
N ASP A 103 17.35 -25.53 -34.72
CA ASP A 103 17.38 -24.26 -33.99
C ASP A 103 17.88 -24.56 -32.57
N ASN A 104 19.04 -23.98 -32.24
CA ASN A 104 19.69 -24.11 -30.94
C ASN A 104 19.64 -22.77 -30.17
N THR A 105 18.95 -21.76 -30.69
CA THR A 105 18.86 -20.44 -30.06
C THR A 105 17.72 -20.49 -29.04
N PRO A 106 18.00 -20.43 -27.72
CA PRO A 106 16.94 -20.49 -26.73
C PRO A 106 15.98 -19.31 -26.84
N PRO A 107 14.68 -19.50 -26.55
CA PRO A 107 13.74 -18.39 -26.48
C PRO A 107 14.06 -17.47 -25.28
N THR A 108 13.45 -16.29 -25.27
CA THR A 108 13.48 -15.32 -24.16
C THR A 108 12.10 -15.21 -23.52
N VAL A 109 12.04 -14.74 -22.26
CA VAL A 109 10.79 -14.48 -21.54
C VAL A 109 10.96 -13.31 -20.59
N LEU A 110 9.93 -12.46 -20.49
CA LEU A 110 9.87 -11.29 -19.63
C LEU A 110 8.54 -11.26 -18.88
N ILE A 111 8.59 -10.92 -17.60
CA ILE A 111 7.42 -10.57 -16.79
C ILE A 111 7.21 -9.06 -16.92
N GLN A 112 5.97 -8.61 -17.11
CA GLN A 112 5.64 -7.20 -17.32
C GLN A 112 5.13 -6.54 -16.03
N ASN A 113 4.02 -7.05 -15.48
CA ASN A 113 3.28 -6.37 -14.41
C ASN A 113 3.76 -6.68 -12.99
N LEU A 114 4.89 -7.37 -12.83
CA LEU A 114 5.47 -7.67 -11.52
C LEU A 114 7.00 -7.63 -11.56
N ARG A 115 7.59 -7.26 -10.43
CA ARG A 115 9.04 -7.21 -10.21
C ARG A 115 9.43 -8.09 -9.04
N ASP A 116 10.73 -8.38 -8.93
CA ASP A 116 11.25 -9.02 -7.73
C ASP A 116 10.94 -8.16 -6.50
N LYS A 117 10.39 -8.85 -5.50
CA LYS A 117 9.84 -8.34 -4.25
C LYS A 117 8.62 -7.43 -4.40
N GLY A 118 7.96 -7.43 -5.57
CA GLY A 118 6.72 -6.69 -5.80
C GLY A 118 5.51 -7.30 -5.08
N ILE A 119 4.39 -6.57 -5.14
CA ILE A 119 3.11 -6.99 -4.59
C ILE A 119 2.20 -7.43 -5.75
N VAL A 120 1.57 -8.59 -5.61
CA VAL A 120 0.59 -9.11 -6.57
C VAL A 120 -0.73 -8.40 -6.34
N GLU A 121 -0.98 -7.37 -7.13
CA GLU A 121 -2.19 -6.53 -7.06
C GLU A 121 -3.21 -6.86 -8.17
N THR A 122 -2.93 -7.89 -8.96
CA THR A 122 -3.75 -8.33 -10.09
C THR A 122 -4.00 -9.84 -10.00
N GLY A 123 -5.10 -10.30 -10.58
CA GLY A 123 -5.39 -11.73 -10.66
C GLY A 123 -4.56 -12.49 -11.69
N PHE A 124 -3.79 -11.78 -12.51
CA PHE A 124 -3.12 -12.34 -13.68
C PHE A 124 -1.68 -11.82 -13.78
N LEU A 125 -0.73 -12.75 -13.83
CA LEU A 125 0.65 -12.46 -14.22
C LEU A 125 0.72 -12.36 -15.74
N ILE A 126 1.29 -11.28 -16.28
CA ILE A 126 1.42 -11.08 -17.72
C ILE A 126 2.87 -10.86 -18.14
N GLY A 127 3.15 -11.14 -19.41
CA GLY A 127 4.47 -10.91 -19.96
C GLY A 127 4.59 -11.15 -21.45
N THR A 128 5.84 -11.10 -21.93
CA THR A 128 6.18 -11.41 -23.32
C THR A 128 7.23 -12.49 -23.43
N ALA A 129 7.27 -13.15 -24.58
CA ALA A 129 8.33 -14.10 -24.94
C ALA A 129 8.67 -13.95 -26.43
N ALA A 130 9.94 -14.15 -26.78
CA ALA A 130 10.41 -13.99 -28.15
C ALA A 130 11.44 -15.05 -28.52
N ASN A 131 11.39 -15.49 -29.77
CA ASN A 131 12.35 -16.40 -30.40
C ASN A 131 12.27 -16.25 -31.93
N GLU A 132 13.38 -16.46 -32.64
CA GLU A 132 13.47 -16.31 -34.10
C GLU A 132 12.61 -17.33 -34.87
N THR A 133 12.39 -18.53 -34.31
CA THR A 133 11.55 -19.59 -34.89
C THR A 133 10.17 -19.70 -34.25
N GLY A 134 9.88 -18.83 -33.28
CA GLY A 134 8.61 -18.74 -32.57
C GLY A 134 8.59 -19.48 -31.22
N VAL A 135 7.80 -18.94 -30.30
CA VAL A 135 7.62 -19.51 -28.96
C VAL A 135 6.45 -20.51 -28.99
N ALA A 136 6.71 -21.74 -28.58
CA ALA A 136 5.71 -22.81 -28.52
C ALA A 136 4.89 -22.79 -27.22
N ALA A 137 5.51 -22.43 -26.09
CA ALA A 137 4.83 -22.31 -24.80
C ALA A 137 5.57 -21.36 -23.85
N VAL A 138 4.83 -20.78 -22.90
CA VAL A 138 5.37 -20.17 -21.68
C VAL A 138 4.86 -20.97 -20.50
N GLU A 139 5.72 -21.20 -19.52
CA GLU A 139 5.44 -22.04 -18.36
C GLU A 139 5.79 -21.30 -17.06
N VAL A 140 4.90 -21.39 -16.07
CA VAL A 140 5.00 -20.73 -14.76
C VAL A 140 4.99 -21.78 -13.66
N SER A 141 5.88 -21.65 -12.69
CA SER A 141 5.95 -22.45 -11.48
C SER A 141 5.81 -21.53 -10.28
N LEU A 142 4.88 -21.86 -9.38
CA LEU A 142 4.67 -21.16 -8.13
C LEU A 142 5.26 -21.97 -6.97
N ASP A 143 6.02 -21.33 -6.09
CA ASP A 143 6.56 -21.90 -4.85
C ASP A 143 7.35 -23.20 -5.04
N GLY A 144 8.11 -23.29 -6.14
CA GLY A 144 8.87 -24.49 -6.51
C GLY A 144 8.02 -25.69 -6.93
N GLY A 145 6.72 -25.47 -7.20
CA GLY A 145 5.80 -26.47 -7.72
C GLY A 145 6.09 -26.89 -9.16
N ALA A 146 5.17 -27.66 -9.75
CA ALA A 146 5.29 -28.06 -11.15
C ALA A 146 5.03 -26.85 -12.07
N TYR A 147 5.77 -26.79 -13.18
CA TYR A 147 5.52 -25.83 -14.25
C TYR A 147 4.15 -26.10 -14.90
N ALA A 148 3.32 -25.07 -14.95
CA ALA A 148 2.03 -25.06 -15.63
C ALA A 148 2.07 -24.10 -16.83
N THR A 149 1.40 -24.45 -17.92
CA THR A 149 1.39 -23.66 -19.14
C THR A 149 0.57 -22.38 -18.97
N ALA A 150 1.12 -21.24 -19.37
CA ALA A 150 0.44 -19.96 -19.48
C ALA A 150 -0.45 -19.90 -20.73
N THR A 151 -1.41 -18.99 -20.74
CA THR A 151 -2.23 -18.70 -21.92
C THR A 151 -1.45 -17.78 -22.86
N GLY A 152 -1.40 -18.11 -24.15
CA GLY A 152 -0.63 -17.35 -25.14
C GLY A 152 0.85 -17.73 -25.19
N THR A 153 1.59 -17.10 -26.11
CA THR A 153 3.01 -17.40 -26.34
C THR A 153 3.84 -16.12 -26.42
N THR A 154 3.66 -15.29 -27.45
CA THR A 154 4.39 -14.03 -27.62
C THR A 154 3.99 -12.99 -26.59
N SER A 155 2.68 -12.82 -26.40
CA SER A 155 2.09 -12.16 -25.23
C SER A 155 1.38 -13.25 -24.45
N TRP A 156 1.70 -13.38 -23.17
CA TRP A 156 1.21 -14.47 -22.35
C TRP A 156 0.61 -13.97 -21.04
N SER A 157 -0.33 -14.73 -20.51
CA SER A 157 -0.95 -14.48 -19.21
C SER A 157 -1.09 -15.78 -18.40
N TYR A 158 -0.99 -15.66 -17.08
CA TYR A 158 -1.13 -16.77 -16.15
C TYR A 158 -2.00 -16.35 -14.97
N LYS A 159 -3.07 -17.10 -14.73
CA LYS A 159 -4.00 -16.84 -13.64
C LYS A 159 -3.35 -17.18 -12.29
N MET A 160 -3.34 -16.23 -11.38
CA MET A 160 -2.81 -16.40 -10.03
C MET A 160 -3.78 -17.25 -9.18
N PRO A 161 -3.28 -17.97 -8.15
CA PRO A 161 -4.15 -18.75 -7.27
C PRO A 161 -5.15 -17.86 -6.52
N THR A 162 -6.40 -18.30 -6.43
CA THR A 162 -7.50 -17.62 -5.71
C THR A 162 -8.08 -18.56 -4.65
N GLY A 163 -8.62 -18.02 -3.54
CA GLY A 163 -9.26 -18.84 -2.50
C GLY A 163 -8.31 -19.86 -1.84
N SER A 164 -7.00 -19.66 -1.94
CA SER A 164 -6.01 -20.61 -1.43
C SER A 164 -5.53 -20.23 -0.04
N SER A 165 -5.59 -21.18 0.89
CA SER A 165 -4.97 -21.04 2.21
C SER A 165 -3.45 -20.84 2.19
N THR A 166 -2.77 -21.08 1.05
CA THR A 166 -1.34 -20.80 0.89
C THR A 166 -1.07 -19.41 0.33
N TRP A 167 -1.92 -18.91 -0.59
CA TRP A 167 -1.80 -17.59 -1.22
C TRP A 167 -2.75 -16.60 -0.54
N ARG A 168 -2.47 -16.33 0.74
CA ARG A 168 -3.23 -15.39 1.57
C ARG A 168 -2.71 -13.97 1.37
N ASP A 169 -3.50 -12.98 1.74
CA ASP A 169 -3.01 -11.61 1.70
C ASP A 169 -1.74 -11.45 2.56
N HIS A 170 -0.76 -10.72 2.02
CA HIS A 170 0.61 -10.51 2.53
C HIS A 170 1.53 -11.73 2.61
N SER A 171 1.07 -12.94 2.27
CA SER A 171 1.97 -14.09 2.23
C SER A 171 3.00 -13.96 1.11
N GLN A 172 4.23 -14.41 1.38
CA GLN A 172 5.32 -14.36 0.42
C GLN A 172 5.35 -15.63 -0.45
N HIS A 173 5.61 -15.42 -1.74
CA HIS A 173 5.65 -16.46 -2.76
C HIS A 173 6.85 -16.30 -3.69
N THR A 174 7.18 -17.38 -4.40
CA THR A 174 8.15 -17.35 -5.51
C THR A 174 7.46 -17.73 -6.81
N ILE A 175 7.77 -16.98 -7.88
CA ILE A 175 7.26 -17.22 -9.23
C ILE A 175 8.47 -17.44 -10.13
N ALA A 176 8.52 -18.60 -10.78
CA ALA A 176 9.53 -18.95 -11.77
C ALA A 176 8.89 -19.10 -13.14
N VAL A 177 9.40 -18.38 -14.14
CA VAL A 177 8.87 -18.36 -15.51
C VAL A 177 9.95 -18.79 -16.51
N ARG A 178 9.57 -19.61 -17.49
CA ARG A 178 10.41 -19.98 -18.63
C ARG A 178 9.58 -20.08 -19.91
N SER A 179 10.20 -19.85 -21.07
CA SER A 179 9.58 -20.10 -22.37
C SER A 179 10.24 -21.30 -23.05
N LYS A 180 9.50 -21.92 -23.97
CA LYS A 180 9.92 -23.08 -24.77
C LYS A 180 9.66 -22.79 -26.25
N ASP A 181 10.62 -23.05 -27.12
CA ASP A 181 10.48 -22.90 -28.57
C ASP A 181 9.92 -24.17 -29.24
N SER A 182 9.73 -24.10 -30.56
CA SER A 182 9.23 -25.23 -31.36
C SER A 182 10.23 -26.39 -31.50
N ALA A 183 11.52 -26.13 -31.27
CA ALA A 183 12.59 -27.13 -31.27
C ALA A 183 12.75 -27.84 -29.92
N GLY A 184 12.10 -27.34 -28.86
CA GLY A 184 12.11 -27.88 -27.51
C GLY A 184 13.17 -27.28 -26.59
N ASN A 185 13.86 -26.22 -27.01
CA ASN A 185 14.80 -25.50 -26.14
C ASN A 185 14.04 -24.61 -25.15
N TYR A 186 14.60 -24.46 -23.95
CA TYR A 186 14.03 -23.59 -22.91
C TYR A 186 14.86 -22.33 -22.74
N SER A 187 14.18 -21.23 -22.42
CA SER A 187 14.83 -20.01 -21.94
C SER A 187 15.54 -20.25 -20.60
N SER A 188 16.38 -19.29 -20.20
CA SER A 188 16.74 -19.15 -18.78
C SER A 188 15.47 -18.93 -17.95
N VAL A 189 15.48 -19.42 -16.69
CA VAL A 189 14.36 -19.24 -15.77
C VAL A 189 14.46 -17.87 -15.12
N THR A 190 13.43 -17.04 -15.29
CA THR A 190 13.26 -15.79 -14.56
C THR A 190 12.54 -16.11 -13.26
N THR A 191 13.16 -15.84 -12.10
CA THR A 191 12.54 -16.07 -10.79
C THR A 191 12.39 -14.75 -10.05
N ILE A 192 11.19 -14.49 -9.54
CA ILE A 192 10.88 -13.35 -8.68
C ILE A 192 10.26 -13.84 -7.36
N THR A 193 10.57 -13.16 -6.27
CA THR A 193 9.85 -13.30 -5.00
C THR A 193 8.78 -12.22 -4.96
N VAL A 194 7.57 -12.51 -4.49
CA VAL A 194 6.48 -11.53 -4.44
C VAL A 194 5.69 -11.70 -3.14
N ARG A 195 4.87 -10.72 -2.80
CA ARG A 195 3.82 -10.89 -1.79
C ARG A 195 2.45 -10.79 -2.42
N LYS A 196 1.50 -11.61 -1.95
CA LYS A 196 0.11 -11.51 -2.38
C LYS A 196 -0.51 -10.23 -1.80
N GLY A 197 -1.03 -9.36 -2.66
CA GLY A 197 -1.80 -8.17 -2.25
C GLY A 197 -3.27 -8.31 -2.60
N ILE A 198 -4.02 -7.23 -2.46
CA ILE A 198 -5.45 -7.19 -2.81
C ILE A 198 -5.59 -6.98 -4.31
N ASN A 199 -6.48 -7.74 -4.94
CA ASN A 199 -6.73 -7.65 -6.38
C ASN A 199 -7.43 -6.33 -6.75
N LYS A 200 -6.93 -5.66 -7.79
CA LYS A 200 -7.42 -4.38 -8.34
C LYS A 200 -7.72 -4.45 -9.84
N ASP A 201 -7.45 -5.59 -10.46
CA ASP A 201 -7.63 -5.84 -11.87
C ASP A 201 -9.06 -6.33 -12.12
N ILE A 202 -9.94 -5.40 -12.51
CA ILE A 202 -11.39 -5.65 -12.62
C ILE A 202 -11.68 -6.45 -13.90
N ASN A 203 -10.94 -6.23 -14.98
CA ASN A 203 -11.14 -6.90 -16.26
C ASN A 203 -10.21 -8.11 -16.51
N GLY A 204 -9.28 -8.38 -15.60
CA GLY A 204 -8.34 -9.50 -15.65
C GLY A 204 -7.27 -9.37 -16.73
N ASP A 205 -6.91 -8.14 -17.13
CA ASP A 205 -5.92 -7.89 -18.18
C ASP A 205 -4.48 -7.72 -17.66
N GLY A 206 -4.29 -7.82 -16.34
CA GLY A 206 -3.01 -7.74 -15.67
C GLY A 206 -2.60 -6.33 -15.25
N TYR A 207 -3.49 -5.33 -15.36
CA TYR A 207 -3.26 -3.95 -14.90
C TYR A 207 -4.25 -3.57 -13.80
N ALA A 208 -3.83 -2.76 -12.83
CA ALA A 208 -4.75 -2.26 -11.81
C ALA A 208 -5.73 -1.23 -12.38
N ASP A 209 -7.02 -1.43 -12.14
CA ASP A 209 -8.09 -0.57 -12.64
C ASP A 209 -8.48 0.52 -11.63
N VAL A 210 -9.12 1.59 -12.14
CA VAL A 210 -9.52 2.74 -11.33
C VAL A 210 -11.03 2.76 -11.13
N VAL A 211 -11.48 2.88 -9.88
CA VAL A 211 -12.89 3.19 -9.58
C VAL A 211 -13.00 4.59 -8.98
N VAL A 212 -13.92 5.42 -9.49
CA VAL A 212 -14.14 6.78 -9.00
C VAL A 212 -15.61 7.01 -8.66
N GLY A 213 -15.87 7.60 -7.49
CA GLY A 213 -17.21 7.97 -7.03
C GLY A 213 -17.59 9.42 -7.29
N ALA A 214 -18.88 9.64 -7.57
CA ALA A 214 -19.51 10.95 -7.77
C ALA A 214 -20.88 11.00 -7.04
N PRO A 215 -20.90 11.10 -5.70
CA PRO A 215 -22.09 10.89 -4.89
C PRO A 215 -23.19 11.95 -5.06
N GLN A 216 -22.88 13.11 -5.63
CA GLN A 216 -23.87 14.18 -5.82
C GLN A 216 -24.51 14.20 -7.19
N TYR A 217 -24.10 13.30 -8.09
CA TYR A 217 -24.68 13.17 -9.42
C TYR A 217 -26.22 13.12 -9.37
N SER A 218 -26.87 13.93 -10.21
CA SER A 218 -28.33 13.99 -10.39
C SER A 218 -29.09 14.02 -9.06
N SER A 219 -28.97 15.12 -8.33
CA SER A 219 -29.65 15.33 -7.03
C SER A 219 -29.35 14.21 -6.02
N ASN A 220 -28.07 13.89 -5.80
CA ASN A 220 -27.62 12.84 -4.88
C ASN A 220 -28.05 11.41 -5.27
N THR A 221 -28.47 11.16 -6.51
CA THR A 221 -28.60 9.78 -6.99
C THR A 221 -27.27 9.05 -6.87
N GLY A 222 -26.18 9.74 -7.24
CA GLY A 222 -24.82 9.25 -7.13
C GLY A 222 -24.45 8.26 -8.23
N ARG A 223 -23.15 8.20 -8.55
CA ARG A 223 -22.55 7.28 -9.52
C ARG A 223 -21.21 6.75 -9.04
N ALA A 224 -20.87 5.54 -9.49
CA ALA A 224 -19.50 5.03 -9.49
C ALA A 224 -19.11 4.70 -10.93
N TYR A 225 -17.86 5.02 -11.30
CA TYR A 225 -17.32 4.83 -12.63
C TYR A 225 -16.11 3.91 -12.55
N VAL A 226 -16.10 2.88 -13.37
CA VAL A 226 -14.97 1.95 -13.54
C VAL A 226 -14.22 2.34 -14.81
N PHE A 227 -12.92 2.54 -14.70
CA PHE A 227 -12.02 2.80 -15.81
C PHE A 227 -11.01 1.68 -15.88
N HIS A 228 -11.00 0.97 -17.01
CA HIS A 228 -9.97 -0.04 -17.24
C HIS A 228 -8.66 0.64 -17.63
N SER A 229 -7.59 0.22 -17.00
CA SER A 229 -6.23 0.61 -17.35
C SER A 229 -5.71 -0.30 -18.45
N THR A 230 -4.83 0.19 -19.32
CA THR A 230 -4.29 -0.64 -20.42
C THR A 230 -2.84 -0.28 -20.75
N GLY A 231 -1.97 -1.29 -20.70
CA GLY A 231 -0.56 -1.14 -21.08
C GLY A 231 0.18 -0.07 -20.27
N SER A 232 1.34 0.37 -20.79
CA SER A 232 2.16 1.40 -20.15
C SER A 232 1.51 2.79 -20.08
N GLY A 233 0.35 2.97 -20.72
CA GLY A 233 -0.42 4.20 -20.64
C GLY A 233 -1.34 4.27 -19.42
N GLY A 234 -1.59 3.13 -18.75
CA GLY A 234 -2.56 3.03 -17.65
C GLY A 234 -3.95 3.47 -18.08
N VAL A 235 -4.62 4.27 -17.25
CA VAL A 235 -5.89 4.90 -17.60
C VAL A 235 -5.67 6.05 -18.59
N THR A 236 -6.32 5.98 -19.76
CA THR A 236 -6.19 6.99 -20.83
C THR A 236 -7.49 7.77 -21.10
N ILE A 237 -8.60 7.34 -20.51
CA ILE A 237 -9.90 8.01 -20.63
C ILE A 237 -9.84 9.38 -19.95
N THR A 238 -10.40 10.41 -20.60
CA THR A 238 -10.34 11.79 -20.10
C THR A 238 -11.67 12.35 -19.60
N THR A 239 -12.78 11.61 -19.77
CA THR A 239 -14.10 12.04 -19.27
C THR A 239 -14.86 10.89 -18.62
N ALA A 240 -15.61 11.17 -17.56
CA ALA A 240 -16.39 10.16 -16.86
C ALA A 240 -17.49 9.53 -17.74
N GLY A 241 -17.99 10.26 -18.73
CA GLY A 241 -18.97 9.74 -19.70
C GLY A 241 -18.41 8.65 -20.64
N SER A 242 -17.10 8.47 -20.68
CA SER A 242 -16.41 7.43 -21.45
C SER A 242 -15.82 6.32 -20.57
N ALA A 243 -16.23 6.23 -19.30
CA ALA A 243 -15.85 5.14 -18.41
C ALA A 243 -16.21 3.77 -19.03
N SER A 244 -15.40 2.75 -18.73
CA SER A 244 -15.68 1.36 -19.14
C SER A 244 -17.05 0.92 -18.68
N THR A 245 -17.38 1.24 -17.42
CA THR A 245 -18.70 1.00 -16.83
C THR A 245 -19.11 2.16 -15.95
N THR A 246 -20.39 2.54 -16.05
CA THR A 246 -21.02 3.54 -15.17
C THR A 246 -22.15 2.89 -14.38
N ILE A 247 -22.02 2.87 -13.06
CA ILE A 247 -23.00 2.35 -12.13
C ILE A 247 -23.81 3.53 -11.57
N THR A 248 -25.12 3.52 -11.78
CA THR A 248 -26.02 4.58 -11.30
C THR A 248 -26.78 4.12 -10.06
N GLY A 249 -26.79 4.98 -9.03
CA GLY A 249 -27.45 4.72 -7.76
C GLY A 249 -28.97 4.86 -7.80
N GLU A 250 -29.59 4.56 -6.66
CA GLU A 250 -30.98 4.89 -6.41
C GLU A 250 -31.12 6.39 -6.10
N ALA A 251 -32.34 6.92 -6.25
CA ALA A 251 -32.63 8.32 -5.99
C ALA A 251 -32.18 8.74 -4.57
N SER A 252 -31.44 9.86 -4.50
CA SER A 252 -30.92 10.41 -3.25
C SER A 252 -30.04 9.46 -2.41
N SER A 253 -29.51 8.39 -3.00
CA SER A 253 -28.74 7.37 -2.27
C SER A 253 -27.28 7.76 -1.98
N LYS A 254 -26.73 8.75 -2.70
CA LYS A 254 -25.32 9.15 -2.67
C LYS A 254 -24.36 8.00 -3.00
N LEU A 255 -24.73 7.15 -3.96
CA LEU A 255 -23.86 6.08 -4.45
C LEU A 255 -22.48 6.65 -4.87
N GLY A 256 -21.40 6.01 -4.43
CA GLY A 256 -20.04 6.44 -4.71
C GLY A 256 -19.47 7.39 -3.64
N VAL A 257 -20.09 7.48 -2.46
CA VAL A 257 -19.48 8.18 -1.31
C VAL A 257 -18.20 7.50 -0.84
N SER A 258 -18.13 6.18 -1.00
CA SER A 258 -16.94 5.36 -0.77
C SER A 258 -16.92 4.22 -1.77
N VAL A 259 -15.73 3.81 -2.20
CA VAL A 259 -15.49 2.71 -3.14
C VAL A 259 -14.32 1.88 -2.64
N ALA A 260 -14.34 0.57 -2.93
CA ALA A 260 -13.22 -0.34 -2.71
C ALA A 260 -13.24 -1.45 -3.77
N THR A 261 -12.09 -2.10 -3.95
CA THR A 261 -11.93 -3.26 -4.83
C THR A 261 -11.39 -4.46 -4.06
N GLY A 262 -11.68 -5.67 -4.52
CA GLY A 262 -11.13 -6.92 -3.98
C GLY A 262 -11.82 -8.13 -4.61
N ASP A 263 -11.19 -9.30 -4.59
CA ASP A 263 -11.77 -10.52 -5.16
C ASP A 263 -12.73 -11.17 -4.16
N VAL A 264 -13.98 -10.71 -4.14
CA VAL A 264 -15.00 -11.06 -3.14
C VAL A 264 -15.60 -12.44 -3.45
N ASN A 265 -15.63 -12.86 -4.71
CA ASN A 265 -16.16 -14.16 -5.13
C ASN A 265 -15.07 -15.22 -5.43
N GLY A 266 -13.78 -14.86 -5.30
CA GLY A 266 -12.63 -15.74 -5.47
C GLY A 266 -12.39 -16.20 -6.90
N ASP A 267 -12.89 -15.48 -7.90
CA ASP A 267 -12.79 -15.87 -9.30
C ASP A 267 -11.55 -15.30 -10.01
N GLY A 268 -10.75 -14.49 -9.32
CA GLY A 268 -9.50 -13.91 -9.81
C GLY A 268 -9.69 -12.56 -10.49
N PHE A 269 -10.90 -12.03 -10.56
CA PHE A 269 -11.15 -10.65 -10.96
C PHE A 269 -11.37 -9.80 -9.71
N ALA A 270 -10.93 -8.55 -9.73
CA ALA A 270 -11.28 -7.62 -8.66
C ALA A 270 -12.75 -7.22 -8.79
N ASP A 271 -13.54 -7.47 -7.75
CA ASP A 271 -14.92 -7.02 -7.64
C ASP A 271 -14.96 -5.58 -7.11
N VAL A 272 -16.09 -4.91 -7.35
CA VAL A 272 -16.28 -3.51 -6.93
C VAL A 272 -17.32 -3.43 -5.82
N VAL A 273 -16.95 -2.79 -4.70
CA VAL A 273 -17.85 -2.50 -3.58
C VAL A 273 -18.09 -1.00 -3.48
N VAL A 274 -19.36 -0.58 -3.46
CA VAL A 274 -19.74 0.83 -3.49
C VAL A 274 -20.70 1.16 -2.35
N GLY A 275 -20.36 2.18 -1.58
CA GLY A 275 -21.19 2.75 -0.52
C GLY A 275 -22.21 3.77 -1.04
N ALA A 276 -23.39 3.79 -0.42
CA ALA A 276 -24.48 4.73 -0.70
C ALA A 276 -25.15 5.12 0.63
N ASN A 277 -24.44 5.92 1.42
CA ASN A 277 -24.83 6.24 2.79
C ASN A 277 -26.10 7.10 2.90
N GLY A 278 -26.56 7.73 1.81
CA GLY A 278 -27.75 8.58 1.75
C GLY A 278 -29.06 7.81 1.58
N TYR A 279 -29.00 6.52 1.26
CA TYR A 279 -30.18 5.71 0.96
C TYR A 279 -31.21 5.73 2.09
N SER A 280 -32.48 5.96 1.73
CA SER A 280 -33.65 5.86 2.62
C SER A 280 -33.47 6.60 3.96
N SER A 281 -33.46 7.93 3.93
CA SER A 281 -33.24 8.78 5.11
C SER A 281 -31.93 8.46 5.83
N ASP A 282 -30.84 8.37 5.06
CA ASP A 282 -29.51 8.03 5.55
C ASP A 282 -29.45 6.67 6.30
N THR A 283 -30.34 5.73 6.00
CA THR A 283 -30.19 4.33 6.44
C THR A 283 -28.90 3.73 5.90
N GLY A 284 -28.61 4.03 4.64
CA GLY A 284 -27.39 3.65 3.95
C GLY A 284 -27.44 2.24 3.37
N ARG A 285 -26.65 2.04 2.31
CA ARG A 285 -26.45 0.75 1.63
C ARG A 285 -25.00 0.57 1.22
N ALA A 286 -24.61 -0.69 1.06
CA ALA A 286 -23.41 -1.10 0.33
C ALA A 286 -23.82 -2.06 -0.78
N TYR A 287 -23.22 -1.90 -1.96
CA TYR A 287 -23.48 -2.72 -3.15
C TYR A 287 -22.20 -3.45 -3.53
N VAL A 288 -22.30 -4.73 -3.86
CA VAL A 288 -21.21 -5.53 -4.40
C VAL A 288 -21.52 -5.86 -5.85
N PHE A 289 -20.56 -5.62 -6.74
CA PHE A 289 -20.64 -5.95 -8.15
C PHE A 289 -19.51 -6.91 -8.49
N HIS A 290 -19.89 -8.14 -8.84
CA HIS A 290 -18.90 -9.11 -9.30
C HIS A 290 -18.43 -8.74 -10.70
N SER A 291 -17.13 -8.91 -10.92
CA SER A 291 -16.47 -8.72 -12.19
C SER A 291 -16.32 -10.05 -12.92
N ALA A 292 -16.28 -10.05 -14.25
CA ALA A 292 -16.00 -11.27 -15.01
C ALA A 292 -15.46 -10.99 -16.41
N GLY A 293 -14.37 -11.67 -16.76
CA GLY A 293 -13.75 -11.58 -18.07
C GLY A 293 -13.29 -10.18 -18.44
N SER A 294 -12.92 -9.97 -19.70
CA SER A 294 -12.37 -8.69 -20.19
C SER A 294 -13.34 -7.50 -20.13
N GLY A 295 -14.62 -7.75 -19.83
CA GLY A 295 -15.61 -6.70 -19.61
C GLY A 295 -15.66 -6.20 -18.15
N GLY A 296 -15.05 -6.92 -17.21
CA GLY A 296 -15.08 -6.61 -15.79
C GLY A 296 -16.51 -6.52 -15.24
N VAL A 297 -16.82 -5.47 -14.49
CA VAL A 297 -18.20 -5.17 -14.08
C VAL A 297 -19.00 -4.70 -15.28
N THR A 298 -20.08 -5.42 -15.64
CA THR A 298 -20.99 -5.02 -16.75
C THR A 298 -22.34 -4.50 -16.27
N ILE A 299 -22.63 -4.61 -14.97
CA ILE A 299 -23.86 -4.14 -14.34
C ILE A 299 -23.82 -2.61 -14.21
N THR A 300 -24.83 -1.92 -14.72
CA THR A 300 -24.93 -0.45 -14.69
C THR A 300 -25.99 0.09 -13.74
N SER A 301 -26.87 -0.77 -13.21
CA SER A 301 -27.91 -0.43 -12.23
C SER A 301 -27.67 -1.15 -10.91
N VAL A 302 -27.74 -0.42 -9.80
CA VAL A 302 -27.59 -0.98 -8.43
C VAL A 302 -28.65 -2.03 -8.08
N THR A 303 -29.81 -2.04 -8.75
CA THR A 303 -30.87 -3.05 -8.52
C THR A 303 -30.46 -4.44 -8.96
N SER A 304 -29.44 -4.55 -9.81
CA SER A 304 -28.91 -5.81 -10.33
C SER A 304 -27.53 -6.13 -9.74
N ALA A 305 -27.12 -5.44 -8.68
CA ALA A 305 -25.88 -5.73 -7.97
C ALA A 305 -25.87 -7.20 -7.49
N SER A 306 -24.68 -7.82 -7.48
CA SER A 306 -24.50 -9.18 -6.97
C SER A 306 -24.95 -9.31 -5.52
N ALA A 307 -24.73 -8.27 -4.72
CA ALA A 307 -25.26 -8.14 -3.37
C ALA A 307 -25.72 -6.71 -3.09
N ILE A 308 -26.83 -6.58 -2.33
CA ILE A 308 -27.36 -5.32 -1.84
C ILE A 308 -27.49 -5.43 -0.32
N ILE A 309 -26.61 -4.77 0.41
CA ILE A 309 -26.57 -4.81 1.87
C ILE A 309 -27.22 -3.53 2.42
N THR A 310 -28.34 -3.68 3.13
CA THR A 310 -29.06 -2.53 3.70
C THR A 310 -28.69 -2.31 5.17
N GLY A 311 -28.44 -1.05 5.54
CA GLY A 311 -28.18 -0.64 6.92
C GLY A 311 -29.38 -0.87 7.86
N GLU A 312 -29.13 -0.86 9.17
CA GLU A 312 -30.13 -1.28 10.17
C GLU A 312 -31.24 -0.24 10.45
N GLY A 313 -31.06 1.03 10.10
CA GLY A 313 -32.02 2.08 10.44
C GLY A 313 -31.60 3.48 9.99
N ALA A 314 -32.56 4.42 10.01
CA ALA A 314 -32.37 5.79 9.53
C ALA A 314 -31.24 6.52 10.27
N ALA A 315 -30.57 7.44 9.58
CA ALA A 315 -29.42 8.21 10.05
C ALA A 315 -28.17 7.39 10.47
N ASN A 316 -28.16 6.07 10.28
CA ASN A 316 -26.99 5.24 10.58
C ASN A 316 -25.82 5.49 9.61
N GLN A 317 -26.13 5.91 8.38
CA GLN A 317 -25.17 6.20 7.31
C GLN A 317 -24.27 4.99 7.00
N PHE A 318 -24.87 3.79 6.93
CA PHE A 318 -24.16 2.57 6.55
C PHE A 318 -23.56 2.69 5.14
N GLY A 319 -22.33 2.22 4.98
CA GLY A 319 -21.57 2.35 3.74
C GLY A 319 -21.01 3.75 3.53
N TYR A 320 -20.75 4.51 4.61
CA TYR A 320 -20.01 5.77 4.54
C TYR A 320 -18.51 5.56 4.26
N SER A 321 -17.97 4.48 4.80
CA SER A 321 -16.60 4.02 4.58
C SER A 321 -16.66 2.52 4.24
N ILE A 322 -15.84 2.10 3.29
CA ILE A 322 -15.77 0.72 2.80
C ILE A 322 -14.31 0.34 2.68
N ALA A 323 -13.99 -0.89 3.11
CA ALA A 323 -12.75 -1.59 2.80
C ALA A 323 -13.08 -3.05 2.49
N THR A 324 -12.12 -3.76 1.90
CA THR A 324 -12.23 -5.21 1.57
C THR A 324 -11.16 -6.01 2.34
N GLY A 325 -10.79 -7.22 1.93
CA GLY A 325 -9.59 -7.94 2.39
C GLY A 325 -9.93 -9.21 3.16
N ASP A 326 -9.01 -10.18 3.19
CA ASP A 326 -9.25 -11.52 3.74
C ASP A 326 -9.20 -11.53 5.28
N ILE A 327 -10.31 -11.15 5.93
CA ILE A 327 -10.41 -10.97 7.38
C ILE A 327 -10.48 -12.33 8.09
N ASN A 328 -11.06 -13.35 7.47
CA ASN A 328 -11.19 -14.68 8.05
C ASN A 328 -10.14 -15.71 7.53
N GLY A 329 -9.25 -15.31 6.62
CA GLY A 329 -8.13 -16.10 6.11
C GLY A 329 -8.54 -17.26 5.19
N ASP A 330 -9.70 -17.16 4.55
CA ASP A 330 -10.25 -18.19 3.67
C ASP A 330 -9.91 -17.98 2.18
N GLY A 331 -9.16 -16.91 1.87
CA GLY A 331 -8.68 -16.57 0.54
C GLY A 331 -9.69 -15.80 -0.31
N TYR A 332 -10.82 -15.38 0.25
CA TYR A 332 -11.77 -14.45 -0.36
C TYR A 332 -11.61 -13.06 0.26
N SER A 333 -11.75 -11.99 -0.53
CA SER A 333 -11.83 -10.66 0.05
C SER A 333 -13.18 -10.48 0.75
N ASP A 334 -13.15 -10.24 2.06
CA ASP A 334 -14.32 -9.88 2.85
C ASP A 334 -14.69 -8.41 2.64
N VAL A 335 -15.88 -8.01 3.09
CA VAL A 335 -16.34 -6.61 3.02
C VAL A 335 -16.46 -6.01 4.41
N LEU A 336 -15.82 -4.87 4.63
CA LEU A 336 -15.89 -4.06 5.84
C LEU A 336 -16.64 -2.75 5.54
N ALA A 337 -17.68 -2.44 6.32
CA ALA A 337 -18.50 -1.25 6.12
C ALA A 337 -18.72 -0.46 7.41
N GLY A 338 -18.43 0.84 7.38
CA GLY A 338 -18.69 1.76 8.48
C GLY A 338 -20.08 2.39 8.42
N ALA A 339 -20.71 2.54 9.58
CA ALA A 339 -21.97 3.27 9.82
C ALA A 339 -21.77 4.28 10.95
N HIS A 340 -21.00 5.33 10.65
CA HIS A 340 -20.56 6.29 11.66
C HIS A 340 -21.70 7.07 12.33
N GLY A 341 -22.86 7.20 11.69
CA GLY A 341 -24.04 7.85 12.26
C GLY A 341 -24.56 7.14 13.52
N CYS A 342 -24.47 5.80 13.55
CA CYS A 342 -24.77 5.00 14.75
C CYS A 342 -23.52 4.48 15.47
N SER A 343 -22.33 4.92 15.07
CA SER A 343 -21.05 4.54 15.66
C SER A 343 -20.82 3.02 15.65
N LYS A 344 -21.05 2.38 14.50
CA LYS A 344 -20.84 0.94 14.27
C LYS A 344 -20.01 0.66 13.02
N THR A 345 -19.39 -0.52 12.99
CA THR A 345 -18.73 -1.10 11.82
C THR A 345 -19.16 -2.57 11.66
N TYR A 346 -19.25 -3.04 10.42
CA TYR A 346 -19.75 -4.38 10.09
C TYR A 346 -18.76 -5.10 9.17
N VAL A 347 -18.49 -6.37 9.48
CA VAL A 347 -17.73 -7.31 8.64
C VAL A 347 -18.71 -8.30 8.01
N PHE A 348 -18.62 -8.47 6.70
CA PHE A 348 -19.33 -9.48 5.94
C PHE A 348 -18.30 -10.42 5.34
N HIS A 349 -18.27 -11.65 5.86
CA HIS A 349 -17.41 -12.67 5.28
C HIS A 349 -17.96 -13.10 3.92
N SER A 350 -17.06 -13.20 2.96
CA SER A 350 -17.30 -13.71 1.63
C SER A 350 -17.18 -15.23 1.61
N SER A 351 -17.86 -15.90 0.67
CA SER A 351 -17.68 -17.35 0.52
C SER A 351 -18.10 -17.86 -0.86
N GLY A 352 -17.21 -18.65 -1.48
CA GLY A 352 -17.47 -19.27 -2.78
C GLY A 352 -17.76 -18.26 -3.89
N SER A 353 -18.23 -18.76 -5.05
CA SER A 353 -18.53 -17.91 -6.21
C SER A 353 -19.70 -16.93 -6.00
N GLY A 354 -20.42 -17.06 -4.90
CA GLY A 354 -21.49 -16.13 -4.51
C GLY A 354 -20.97 -14.92 -3.74
N GLY A 355 -19.73 -14.95 -3.23
CA GLY A 355 -19.14 -13.89 -2.42
C GLY A 355 -19.99 -13.56 -1.20
N VAL A 356 -20.31 -12.28 -0.99
CA VAL A 356 -21.24 -11.83 0.06
C VAL A 356 -22.68 -12.05 -0.40
N THR A 357 -23.45 -12.82 0.37
CA THR A 357 -24.87 -13.10 0.08
C THR A 357 -25.84 -12.48 1.10
N ILE A 358 -25.31 -11.81 2.12
CA ILE A 358 -26.09 -11.18 3.20
C ILE A 358 -26.72 -9.89 2.68
N ALA A 359 -28.05 -9.72 2.87
CA ALA A 359 -28.79 -8.54 2.40
C ALA A 359 -29.00 -7.45 3.48
N SER A 360 -28.67 -7.73 4.74
CA SER A 360 -28.92 -6.84 5.88
C SER A 360 -27.69 -6.73 6.78
N ALA A 361 -27.34 -5.51 7.18
CA ALA A 361 -26.25 -5.26 8.12
C ALA A 361 -26.50 -5.92 9.49
N ALA A 362 -27.76 -6.15 9.88
CA ALA A 362 -28.08 -6.87 11.11
C ALA A 362 -27.63 -8.35 11.10
N SER A 363 -27.39 -8.90 9.91
CA SER A 363 -26.93 -10.28 9.70
C SER A 363 -25.44 -10.35 9.36
N ALA A 364 -24.68 -9.28 9.57
CA ALA A 364 -23.24 -9.25 9.35
C ALA A 364 -22.53 -10.36 10.13
N SER A 365 -21.46 -10.91 9.56
CA SER A 365 -20.60 -11.90 10.24
C SER A 365 -20.04 -11.34 11.56
N ARG A 366 -19.73 -10.04 11.57
CA ARG A 366 -19.43 -9.29 12.78
C ARG A 366 -20.03 -7.90 12.75
N MET A 367 -20.56 -7.48 13.89
CA MET A 367 -20.89 -6.09 14.18
C MET A 367 -20.05 -5.63 15.37
N ILE A 368 -19.37 -4.50 15.21
CA ILE A 368 -18.56 -3.86 16.25
C ILE A 368 -19.22 -2.54 16.62
N THR A 369 -19.53 -2.37 17.91
CA THR A 369 -20.17 -1.16 18.44
C THR A 369 -19.12 -0.24 19.08
N GLY A 370 -19.11 1.04 18.71
CA GLY A 370 -18.23 2.05 19.27
C GLY A 370 -18.52 2.37 20.75
N GLU A 371 -17.55 2.98 21.44
CA GLU A 371 -17.65 3.29 22.89
C GLU A 371 -18.76 4.30 23.25
N GLY A 372 -19.24 5.10 22.29
CA GLY A 372 -20.24 6.13 22.57
C GLY A 372 -20.98 6.58 21.31
N SER A 373 -22.27 6.89 21.47
CA SER A 373 -23.09 7.46 20.41
C SER A 373 -22.56 8.87 20.08
N GLY A 374 -22.28 9.11 18.80
CA GLY A 374 -21.76 10.40 18.33
C GLY A 374 -20.24 10.52 18.27
N HIS A 375 -19.49 9.52 18.76
CA HIS A 375 -18.04 9.44 18.55
C HIS A 375 -17.65 9.18 17.08
N GLN A 376 -18.63 8.83 16.25
CA GLN A 376 -18.46 8.55 14.82
C GLN A 376 -17.48 7.41 14.56
N PHE A 377 -17.53 6.37 15.41
CA PHE A 377 -16.83 5.11 15.16
C PHE A 377 -17.30 4.52 13.82
N GLY A 378 -16.37 4.16 12.94
CA GLY A 378 -16.68 3.72 11.58
C GLY A 378 -16.63 4.85 10.54
N VAL A 379 -16.14 6.04 10.90
CA VAL A 379 -15.96 7.14 9.93
C VAL A 379 -14.86 6.84 8.92
N SER A 380 -13.84 6.10 9.33
CA SER A 380 -12.81 5.52 8.47
C SER A 380 -12.61 4.07 8.86
N VAL A 381 -12.33 3.23 7.87
CA VAL A 381 -12.02 1.81 8.03
C VAL A 381 -10.88 1.44 7.10
N ALA A 382 -10.01 0.54 7.54
CA ALA A 382 -8.93 -0.05 6.75
C ALA A 382 -8.69 -1.49 7.20
N THR A 383 -8.12 -2.32 6.32
CA THR A 383 -7.68 -3.68 6.68
C THR A 383 -6.28 -3.98 6.16
N GLY A 384 -5.58 -4.86 6.87
CA GLY A 384 -4.23 -5.33 6.57
C GLY A 384 -3.67 -6.10 7.77
N ASP A 385 -2.66 -6.94 7.55
CA ASP A 385 -2.10 -7.82 8.59
C ASP A 385 -1.11 -7.05 9.48
N VAL A 386 -1.62 -6.44 10.56
CA VAL A 386 -0.78 -5.59 11.42
C VAL A 386 -0.02 -6.42 12.46
N ASN A 387 -0.41 -7.67 12.71
CA ASN A 387 0.23 -8.54 13.70
C ASN A 387 1.08 -9.67 13.06
N GLY A 388 1.08 -9.79 11.74
CA GLY A 388 1.87 -10.74 10.95
C GLY A 388 1.40 -12.19 11.06
N ASP A 389 0.13 -12.44 11.39
CA ASP A 389 -0.43 -13.79 11.54
C ASP A 389 -1.10 -14.33 10.27
N GLY A 390 -1.11 -13.54 9.19
CA GLY A 390 -1.63 -13.91 7.88
C GLY A 390 -3.13 -13.68 7.72
N PHE A 391 -3.78 -12.97 8.64
CA PHE A 391 -5.17 -12.53 8.52
C PHE A 391 -5.23 -11.01 8.35
N ALA A 392 -6.16 -10.49 7.55
CA ALA A 392 -6.36 -9.05 7.49
C ALA A 392 -7.02 -8.55 8.78
N ASP A 393 -6.30 -7.76 9.56
CA ASP A 393 -6.81 -7.10 10.75
C ASP A 393 -7.66 -5.88 10.37
N VAL A 394 -8.47 -5.39 11.31
CA VAL A 394 -9.40 -4.28 11.08
C VAL A 394 -9.00 -3.05 11.89
N VAL A 395 -8.84 -1.92 11.21
CA VAL A 395 -8.61 -0.61 11.83
C VAL A 395 -9.82 0.29 11.63
N VAL A 396 -10.30 0.92 12.70
CA VAL A 396 -11.50 1.78 12.68
C VAL A 396 -11.24 3.10 13.37
N GLY A 397 -11.56 4.20 12.70
CA GLY A 397 -11.49 5.54 13.27
C GLY A 397 -12.79 6.00 13.94
N ALA A 398 -12.67 6.76 15.02
CA ALA A 398 -13.73 7.49 15.71
C ALA A 398 -13.31 8.95 15.93
N LYS A 399 -13.41 9.77 14.88
CA LYS A 399 -12.86 11.13 14.89
C LYS A 399 -13.48 12.08 15.92
N ASN A 400 -14.70 11.80 16.36
CA ASN A 400 -15.39 12.59 17.37
C ASN A 400 -15.26 12.02 18.77
N TYR A 401 -14.45 10.99 18.98
CA TYR A 401 -14.19 10.47 20.31
C TYR A 401 -13.74 11.59 21.26
N ASP A 402 -14.32 11.58 22.46
CA ASP A 402 -13.94 12.46 23.57
C ASP A 402 -14.00 11.74 24.92
N ASN A 403 -13.47 12.38 25.96
CA ASN A 403 -13.52 11.88 27.34
C ASN A 403 -14.65 12.58 28.11
N GLY A 404 -15.91 12.37 27.70
CA GLY A 404 -17.06 12.98 28.35
C GLY A 404 -17.10 14.51 28.22
N GLY A 405 -16.63 15.03 27.07
CA GLY A 405 -16.65 16.46 26.76
C GLY A 405 -15.60 17.34 27.46
N VAL A 406 -14.69 16.79 28.28
CA VAL A 406 -13.60 17.57 28.90
C VAL A 406 -12.71 18.22 27.84
N ILE A 407 -12.40 17.46 26.79
CA ILE A 407 -11.78 17.94 25.55
C ILE A 407 -12.57 17.29 24.43
N ALA A 408 -13.27 18.09 23.63
CA ALA A 408 -14.18 17.55 22.62
C ALA A 408 -13.43 17.13 21.35
N ARG A 409 -13.76 15.95 20.81
CA ARG A 409 -13.37 15.49 19.45
C ARG A 409 -11.86 15.50 19.19
N TYR A 410 -11.08 15.03 20.16
CA TYR A 410 -9.66 14.76 19.94
C TYR A 410 -9.43 13.47 19.15
N GLY A 411 -10.39 12.54 19.18
CA GLY A 411 -10.42 11.37 18.31
C GLY A 411 -9.66 10.16 18.85
N ARG A 412 -10.00 8.97 18.32
CA ARG A 412 -9.38 7.69 18.65
C ARG A 412 -9.42 6.75 17.44
N VAL A 413 -8.43 5.87 17.34
CA VAL A 413 -8.38 4.73 16.41
C VAL A 413 -8.37 3.43 17.19
N TYR A 414 -9.02 2.42 16.66
CA TYR A 414 -9.16 1.09 17.24
C TYR A 414 -8.63 0.06 16.28
N VAL A 415 -7.89 -0.92 16.80
CA VAL A 415 -7.33 -2.03 16.05
C VAL A 415 -7.95 -3.32 16.59
N PHE A 416 -8.49 -4.14 15.69
CA PHE A 416 -9.08 -5.42 16.00
C PHE A 416 -8.31 -6.49 15.24
N HIS A 417 -7.59 -7.34 15.98
CA HIS A 417 -6.92 -8.47 15.37
C HIS A 417 -7.95 -9.51 14.93
N SER A 418 -7.73 -10.03 13.73
CA SER A 418 -8.48 -11.13 13.14
C SER A 418 -7.83 -12.45 13.52
N THR A 419 -8.64 -13.49 13.79
CA THR A 419 -8.08 -14.80 14.17
C THR A 419 -8.90 -15.96 13.62
N GLY A 420 -8.27 -16.83 12.85
CA GLY A 420 -8.88 -18.04 12.30
C GLY A 420 -10.10 -17.76 11.41
N SER A 421 -10.86 -18.81 11.10
CA SER A 421 -12.04 -18.70 10.21
C SER A 421 -13.18 -17.83 10.75
N GLY A 422 -13.08 -17.37 12.01
CA GLY A 422 -14.03 -16.43 12.62
C GLY A 422 -13.67 -14.97 12.37
N GLY A 423 -12.48 -14.68 11.84
CA GLY A 423 -11.97 -13.32 11.65
C GLY A 423 -11.98 -12.51 12.95
N VAL A 424 -12.53 -11.31 12.91
CA VAL A 424 -12.73 -10.48 14.11
C VAL A 424 -13.85 -11.07 14.99
N THR A 425 -13.51 -11.39 16.24
CA THR A 425 -14.47 -11.93 17.23
C THR A 425 -15.02 -10.89 18.19
N ILE A 426 -14.32 -9.76 18.36
CA ILE A 426 -14.68 -8.65 19.25
C ILE A 426 -15.93 -7.92 18.74
N THR A 427 -16.87 -7.60 19.63
CA THR A 427 -18.13 -6.91 19.31
C THR A 427 -18.25 -5.49 19.85
N ALA A 428 -17.34 -5.07 20.73
CA ALA A 428 -17.34 -3.74 21.33
C ALA A 428 -15.97 -3.11 21.19
N ALA A 429 -15.92 -1.82 20.83
CA ALA A 429 -14.68 -1.10 20.60
C ALA A 429 -13.82 -0.94 21.87
N ALA A 430 -14.44 -0.97 23.05
CA ALA A 430 -13.73 -0.97 24.33
C ALA A 430 -12.83 -2.21 24.53
N ASP A 431 -13.14 -3.30 23.83
CA ASP A 431 -12.39 -4.56 23.89
C ASP A 431 -11.43 -4.73 22.70
N ALA A 432 -11.16 -3.64 21.96
CA ALA A 432 -10.22 -3.65 20.84
C ALA A 432 -8.84 -4.18 21.28
N SER A 433 -8.15 -4.87 20.36
CA SER A 433 -6.80 -5.41 20.58
C SER A 433 -5.82 -4.30 20.97
N SER A 434 -5.92 -3.15 20.30
CA SER A 434 -5.21 -1.93 20.63
C SER A 434 -6.09 -0.70 20.39
N THR A 435 -5.85 0.37 21.17
CA THR A 435 -6.46 1.68 20.94
C THR A 435 -5.40 2.77 20.92
N ILE A 436 -5.51 3.68 19.96
CA ILE A 436 -4.61 4.82 19.80
C ILE A 436 -5.42 6.08 20.03
N THR A 437 -5.10 6.80 21.11
CA THR A 437 -5.81 8.03 21.47
C THR A 437 -5.15 9.24 20.83
N GLY A 438 -5.95 10.08 20.15
CA GLY A 438 -5.48 11.32 19.55
C GLY A 438 -4.93 12.30 20.59
N GLU A 439 -4.10 13.24 20.15
CA GLU A 439 -3.62 14.33 21.02
C GLU A 439 -4.77 15.11 21.62
N PHE A 440 -4.68 15.44 22.91
CA PHE A 440 -5.70 16.17 23.66
C PHE A 440 -5.88 17.63 23.19
N MET A 441 -6.45 17.78 22.00
CA MET A 441 -6.72 19.02 21.32
C MET A 441 -8.16 18.99 20.78
N THR A 442 -8.90 20.03 21.12
CA THR A 442 -10.31 20.15 20.71
C THR A 442 -10.44 20.21 19.19
N ASN A 443 -11.34 19.42 18.63
CA ASN A 443 -11.60 19.32 17.18
C ASN A 443 -10.33 18.97 16.36
N ALA A 444 -9.43 18.13 16.88
CA ALA A 444 -8.32 17.61 16.08
C ALA A 444 -8.80 16.59 15.02
N PHE A 445 -9.86 15.84 15.33
CA PHE A 445 -10.43 14.80 14.48
C PHE A 445 -9.45 13.69 14.09
N PHE A 446 -8.62 13.24 15.03
CA PHE A 446 -7.75 12.07 14.84
C PHE A 446 -8.58 10.82 14.53
N GLY A 447 -8.19 10.06 13.50
CA GLY A 447 -8.96 8.91 13.00
C GLY A 447 -10.00 9.29 11.94
N ASN A 448 -9.94 10.51 11.37
CA ASN A 448 -10.79 10.87 10.24
C ASN A 448 -10.48 10.03 8.99
N SER A 449 -9.22 9.67 8.80
CA SER A 449 -8.72 8.81 7.73
C SER A 449 -7.70 7.84 8.32
N ALA A 450 -7.65 6.64 7.76
CA ALA A 450 -6.71 5.60 8.13
C ALA A 450 -6.30 4.82 6.87
N ALA A 451 -5.03 4.42 6.81
CA ALA A 451 -4.49 3.52 5.79
C ALA A 451 -3.55 2.52 6.47
N ILE A 452 -3.36 1.37 5.83
CA ILE A 452 -2.49 0.31 6.34
C ILE A 452 -1.49 -0.08 5.27
N GLY A 453 -0.26 -0.33 5.68
CA GLY A 453 0.79 -0.84 4.84
C GLY A 453 2.12 -0.85 5.60
N ASP A 454 2.97 -1.84 5.34
CA ASP A 454 4.32 -1.86 5.89
C ASP A 454 5.14 -0.69 5.29
N VAL A 455 5.44 0.31 6.10
CA VAL A 455 6.21 1.50 5.71
C VAL A 455 7.66 1.42 6.16
N ASP A 456 8.02 0.58 7.13
CA ASP A 456 9.40 0.43 7.62
C ASP A 456 10.09 -0.85 7.14
N GLY A 457 9.37 -1.66 6.38
CA GLY A 457 9.80 -2.88 5.77
C GLY A 457 10.15 -3.94 6.81
N ASP A 458 9.42 -4.10 7.90
CA ASP A 458 9.77 -5.10 8.92
C ASP A 458 9.01 -6.43 8.77
N GLY A 459 8.03 -6.51 7.88
CA GLY A 459 7.19 -7.70 7.71
C GLY A 459 5.74 -7.48 8.15
N PHE A 460 5.46 -6.46 8.95
CA PHE A 460 4.18 -6.18 9.57
C PHE A 460 3.55 -4.93 8.94
N ALA A 461 2.24 -4.95 8.71
CA ALA A 461 1.59 -3.76 8.14
C ALA A 461 1.46 -2.65 9.21
N ASP A 462 1.89 -1.43 8.87
CA ASP A 462 1.82 -0.28 9.76
C ASP A 462 0.53 0.52 9.60
N ILE A 463 0.21 1.37 10.58
CA ILE A 463 -1.01 2.18 10.56
C ILE A 463 -0.66 3.65 10.35
N VAL A 464 -1.26 4.25 9.33
CA VAL A 464 -1.18 5.70 9.04
C VAL A 464 -2.53 6.36 9.35
N VAL A 465 -2.54 7.42 10.16
CA VAL A 465 -3.77 8.07 10.63
C VAL A 465 -3.73 9.58 10.40
N GLY A 466 -4.83 10.14 9.87
CA GLY A 466 -5.01 11.58 9.71
C GLY A 466 -5.82 12.26 10.81
N ALA A 467 -5.39 13.47 11.18
CA ALA A 467 -6.08 14.43 12.06
C ALA A 467 -6.16 15.79 11.37
N TYR A 468 -7.03 15.90 10.36
CA TYR A 468 -6.98 17.02 9.42
C TYR A 468 -7.22 18.41 10.03
N SER A 469 -7.90 18.47 11.18
CA SER A 469 -8.26 19.74 11.83
C SER A 469 -7.32 20.12 12.97
N HIS A 470 -6.27 19.32 13.22
CA HIS A 470 -5.23 19.63 14.21
C HIS A 470 -4.59 21.01 13.95
N GLY A 471 -4.31 21.75 15.02
CA GLY A 471 -3.59 23.03 14.96
C GLY A 471 -4.26 24.05 14.04
N THR A 472 -5.53 24.41 14.28
CA THR A 472 -6.31 25.34 13.42
C THR A 472 -6.41 24.85 11.97
N ALA A 473 -6.69 23.55 11.80
CA ALA A 473 -6.74 22.90 10.50
C ALA A 473 -5.47 23.05 9.65
N THR A 474 -4.33 23.23 10.33
CA THR A 474 -3.03 22.94 9.72
C THR A 474 -2.99 21.47 9.32
N GLY A 475 -3.47 20.61 10.20
CA GLY A 475 -3.59 19.18 10.00
C GLY A 475 -2.32 18.42 10.35
N ARG A 476 -2.48 17.13 10.67
CA ARG A 476 -1.39 16.25 11.07
C ARG A 476 -1.66 14.82 10.60
N VAL A 477 -0.59 14.10 10.26
CA VAL A 477 -0.58 12.67 9.99
C VAL A 477 0.38 11.99 10.95
N TYR A 478 0.00 10.80 11.40
CA TYR A 478 0.74 9.98 12.35
C TYR A 478 0.99 8.62 11.72
N VAL A 479 2.19 8.11 11.89
CA VAL A 479 2.59 6.76 11.44
C VAL A 479 2.92 5.94 12.69
N PHE A 480 2.29 4.78 12.82
CA PHE A 480 2.49 3.86 13.93
C PHE A 480 3.03 2.55 13.37
N HIS A 481 4.28 2.24 13.71
CA HIS A 481 4.85 0.96 13.30
C HIS A 481 4.25 -0.18 14.12
N SER A 482 3.95 -1.27 13.44
CA SER A 482 3.51 -2.53 14.03
C SER A 482 4.73 -3.39 14.36
N THR A 483 4.68 -4.16 15.44
CA THR A 483 5.82 -5.05 15.78
C THR A 483 5.35 -6.38 16.35
N GLY A 484 5.74 -7.47 15.68
CA GLY A 484 5.48 -8.83 16.14
C GLY A 484 3.99 -9.16 16.26
N SER A 485 3.68 -10.27 16.95
CA SER A 485 2.30 -10.76 17.11
C SER A 485 1.39 -9.84 17.95
N GLY A 486 1.94 -8.79 18.54
CA GLY A 486 1.18 -7.77 19.25
C GLY A 486 0.70 -6.62 18.35
N GLY A 487 1.21 -6.54 17.11
CA GLY A 487 0.94 -5.46 16.19
C GLY A 487 1.35 -4.10 16.74
N VAL A 488 0.48 -3.10 16.61
CA VAL A 488 0.72 -1.76 17.17
C VAL A 488 0.50 -1.76 18.68
N THR A 489 1.55 -1.44 19.44
CA THR A 489 1.51 -1.32 20.91
C THR A 489 1.45 0.12 21.42
N ILE A 490 1.65 1.10 20.54
CA ILE A 490 1.56 2.53 20.88
C ILE A 490 0.10 2.89 21.17
N THR A 491 -0.17 3.56 22.29
CA THR A 491 -1.55 3.91 22.70
C THR A 491 -1.87 5.41 22.62
N ALA A 492 -0.88 6.26 22.37
CA ALA A 492 -1.04 7.71 22.28
C ALA A 492 -0.44 8.25 20.98
N ALA A 493 -1.15 9.16 20.32
CA ALA A 493 -0.71 9.74 19.06
C ALA A 493 0.60 10.55 19.19
N THR A 494 0.93 11.06 20.39
CA THR A 494 2.20 11.74 20.67
C THR A 494 3.42 10.84 20.56
N ASP A 495 3.21 9.52 20.67
CA ASP A 495 4.27 8.52 20.70
C ASP A 495 4.39 7.79 19.34
N ALA A 496 3.74 8.31 18.30
CA ALA A 496 3.81 7.77 16.95
C ALA A 496 5.26 7.70 16.46
N SER A 497 5.58 6.67 15.67
CA SER A 497 6.90 6.48 15.04
C SER A 497 7.29 7.70 14.19
N ALA A 498 6.31 8.32 13.52
CA ALA A 498 6.48 9.59 12.85
C ALA A 498 5.24 10.48 13.00
N ILE A 499 5.49 11.80 13.08
CA ILE A 499 4.44 12.82 13.13
C ILE A 499 4.73 13.86 12.06
N ILE A 500 3.86 13.94 11.06
CA ILE A 500 3.97 14.87 9.93
C ILE A 500 2.98 16.01 10.13
N THR A 501 3.48 17.23 10.29
CA THR A 501 2.62 18.42 10.45
C THR A 501 2.41 19.12 9.10
N GLY A 502 1.17 19.50 8.82
CA GLY A 502 0.81 20.30 7.65
C GLY A 502 1.56 21.64 7.61
N GLU A 503 1.69 22.20 6.41
CA GLU A 503 2.52 23.39 6.19
C GLU A 503 1.79 24.73 6.42
N ALA A 504 0.46 24.74 6.40
CA ALA A 504 -0.34 25.96 6.53
C ALA A 504 -1.69 25.69 7.19
N THR A 505 -2.18 26.64 8.00
CA THR A 505 -3.51 26.60 8.62
C THR A 505 -4.64 26.53 7.57
N ALA A 506 -5.79 25.98 7.96
CA ALA A 506 -6.96 25.82 7.09
C ALA A 506 -6.65 25.07 5.77
N SER A 507 -5.70 24.14 5.80
CA SER A 507 -5.34 23.30 4.65
C SER A 507 -5.94 21.90 4.71
N ASN A 508 -6.32 21.45 5.90
CA ASN A 508 -6.81 20.09 6.16
C ASN A 508 -5.79 18.98 5.79
N PHE A 509 -4.50 19.17 6.08
CA PHE A 509 -3.50 18.13 5.84
C PHE A 509 -3.83 16.86 6.64
N GLY A 510 -3.92 15.71 5.97
CA GLY A 510 -4.38 14.45 6.58
C GLY A 510 -5.88 14.20 6.46
N VAL A 511 -6.60 14.93 5.60
CA VAL A 511 -8.02 14.64 5.32
C VAL A 511 -8.21 13.27 4.67
N THR A 512 -7.23 12.84 3.88
CA THR A 512 -7.10 11.51 3.28
C THR A 512 -5.66 11.06 3.43
N VAL A 513 -5.47 9.75 3.61
CA VAL A 513 -4.18 9.09 3.64
C VAL A 513 -4.28 7.80 2.83
N ALA A 514 -3.20 7.43 2.16
CA ALA A 514 -3.03 6.15 1.48
C ALA A 514 -1.56 5.71 1.64
N THR A 515 -1.28 4.43 1.46
CA THR A 515 0.07 3.85 1.45
C THR A 515 0.39 3.34 0.04
N GLY A 516 1.63 2.97 -0.27
CA GLY A 516 2.02 2.30 -1.52
C GLY A 516 3.49 2.53 -1.88
N ASP A 517 4.16 1.58 -2.50
CA ASP A 517 5.58 1.69 -2.89
C ASP A 517 5.71 2.52 -4.18
N VAL A 518 5.65 3.84 -4.07
CA VAL A 518 5.58 4.75 -5.23
C VAL A 518 6.95 4.97 -5.87
N ASN A 519 8.04 4.65 -5.17
CA ASN A 519 9.40 4.79 -5.70
C ASN A 519 10.07 3.42 -6.03
N GLY A 520 9.41 2.30 -5.71
CA GLY A 520 9.85 0.94 -5.98
C GLY A 520 11.07 0.51 -5.16
N ASP A 521 11.36 1.17 -4.04
CA ASP A 521 12.50 0.86 -3.18
C ASP A 521 12.20 -0.30 -2.21
N GLY A 522 10.92 -0.61 -2.06
CA GLY A 522 10.44 -1.74 -1.32
C GLY A 522 9.81 -1.44 0.03
N TYR A 523 9.62 -0.17 0.35
CA TYR A 523 8.91 0.29 1.53
C TYR A 523 7.57 0.91 1.11
N GLY A 524 6.55 0.79 1.95
CA GLY A 524 5.33 1.56 1.74
C GLY A 524 5.57 3.04 1.93
N ASP A 525 5.37 3.82 0.87
CA ASP A 525 5.36 5.28 0.98
C ASP A 525 4.00 5.77 1.45
N VAL A 526 3.98 6.98 2.01
CA VAL A 526 2.75 7.59 2.53
C VAL A 526 2.28 8.71 1.61
N VAL A 527 1.04 8.61 1.15
CA VAL A 527 0.37 9.64 0.35
C VAL A 527 -0.67 10.35 1.19
N VAL A 528 -0.65 11.69 1.21
CA VAL A 528 -1.52 12.51 2.05
C VAL A 528 -2.21 13.59 1.23
N GLY A 529 -3.48 13.87 1.50
CA GLY A 529 -4.19 15.01 0.92
C GLY A 529 -4.39 16.18 1.89
N ALA A 530 -4.44 17.40 1.35
CA ALA A 530 -4.79 18.64 2.02
C ALA A 530 -5.74 19.47 1.14
N ASN A 531 -7.00 19.06 1.09
CA ASN A 531 -7.95 19.54 0.08
C ASN A 531 -8.43 20.99 0.22
N GLN A 532 -8.08 21.67 1.32
CA GLN A 532 -8.42 23.08 1.52
C GLN A 532 -7.24 24.03 1.29
N PHE A 533 -6.04 23.49 1.06
CA PHE A 533 -4.82 24.26 0.88
C PHE A 533 -5.00 25.41 -0.13
N SER A 534 -4.53 26.60 0.24
CA SER A 534 -4.54 27.81 -0.59
C SER A 534 -5.90 28.07 -1.27
N THR A 535 -6.92 28.35 -0.45
CA THR A 535 -8.28 28.67 -0.92
C THR A 535 -8.85 27.54 -1.80
N TRP A 536 -8.89 26.32 -1.26
CA TRP A 536 -9.48 25.15 -1.94
C TRP A 536 -8.76 24.70 -3.21
N THR A 537 -7.55 25.20 -3.47
CA THR A 537 -6.71 24.68 -4.56
C THR A 537 -6.40 23.20 -4.29
N GLY A 538 -6.05 22.89 -3.05
CA GLY A 538 -5.77 21.53 -2.62
C GLY A 538 -4.37 21.04 -3.01
N ARG A 539 -3.85 20.08 -2.24
CA ARG A 539 -2.55 19.44 -2.47
C ARG A 539 -2.61 17.95 -2.17
N THR A 540 -1.80 17.18 -2.90
CA THR A 540 -1.44 15.80 -2.58
C THR A 540 0.07 15.74 -2.34
N TYR A 541 0.50 15.02 -1.31
CA TYR A 541 1.89 14.89 -0.89
C TYR A 541 2.27 13.41 -0.93
N ALA A 542 3.47 13.10 -1.40
CA ALA A 542 4.07 11.78 -1.25
C ALA A 542 5.30 11.88 -0.34
N PHE A 543 5.37 11.03 0.67
CA PHE A 543 6.49 10.90 1.60
C PHE A 543 7.11 9.54 1.39
N HIS A 544 8.34 9.53 0.87
CA HIS A 544 9.05 8.27 0.72
C HIS A 544 9.47 7.74 2.08
N SER A 545 9.27 6.45 2.28
CA SER A 545 9.75 5.72 3.43
C SER A 545 11.14 5.16 3.14
N SER A 546 11.93 4.90 4.19
CA SER A 546 13.25 4.28 3.98
C SER A 546 13.76 3.55 5.21
N GLY A 547 14.19 2.30 5.01
CA GLY A 547 14.75 1.46 6.07
C GLY A 547 13.77 1.22 7.22
N SER A 548 14.27 0.64 8.31
CA SER A 548 13.47 0.32 9.51
C SER A 548 12.98 1.54 10.31
N SER A 549 13.20 2.76 9.80
CA SER A 549 12.65 3.99 10.37
C SER A 549 11.43 4.48 9.60
N GLY A 550 11.13 3.89 8.44
CA GLY A 550 10.01 4.28 7.59
C GLY A 550 10.09 5.75 7.19
N VAL A 551 9.00 6.49 7.38
CA VAL A 551 8.93 7.93 7.11
C VAL A 551 9.60 8.71 8.24
N THR A 552 10.66 9.45 7.94
CA THR A 552 11.33 10.33 8.93
C THR A 552 11.01 11.82 8.76
N ILE A 553 10.29 12.19 7.69
CA ILE A 553 9.92 13.58 7.40
C ILE A 553 8.83 14.03 8.38
N THR A 554 9.03 15.16 9.06
CA THR A 554 8.08 15.67 10.08
C THR A 554 7.29 16.90 9.63
N SER A 555 7.57 17.43 8.44
CA SER A 555 6.87 18.59 7.87
C SER A 555 6.39 18.30 6.45
N ALA A 556 5.14 18.64 6.16
CA ALA A 556 4.56 18.49 4.83
C ALA A 556 5.29 19.30 3.75
N ALA A 557 5.92 20.42 4.13
CA ALA A 557 6.72 21.24 3.22
C ALA A 557 8.02 20.54 2.74
N SER A 558 8.39 19.43 3.39
CA SER A 558 9.57 18.61 3.05
C SER A 558 9.18 17.26 2.46
N ALA A 559 7.94 17.08 2.01
CA ALA A 559 7.52 15.87 1.30
C ALA A 559 8.42 15.61 0.09
N SER A 560 8.61 14.33 -0.25
CA SER A 560 9.39 13.92 -1.44
C SER A 560 8.82 14.56 -2.70
N THR A 561 7.49 14.58 -2.82
CA THR A 561 6.77 15.24 -3.90
C THR A 561 5.55 15.97 -3.37
N ILE A 562 5.32 17.19 -3.87
CA ILE A 562 4.14 18.00 -3.58
C ILE A 562 3.43 18.30 -4.90
N ILE A 563 2.22 17.78 -5.05
CA ILE A 563 1.35 18.00 -6.20
C ILE A 563 0.34 19.08 -5.84
N THR A 564 0.39 20.22 -6.54
CA THR A 564 -0.58 21.30 -6.34
C THR A 564 -1.76 21.17 -7.30
N GLY A 565 -2.98 21.28 -6.77
CA GLY A 565 -4.21 21.23 -7.53
C GLY A 565 -4.44 22.45 -8.42
N GLU A 566 -5.49 22.37 -9.24
CA GLU A 566 -6.01 23.52 -9.95
C GLU A 566 -6.85 24.41 -9.02
N ALA A 567 -7.13 25.64 -9.43
CA ALA A 567 -7.86 26.61 -8.64
C ALA A 567 -9.23 26.07 -8.16
N SER A 568 -9.48 26.13 -6.85
CA SER A 568 -10.72 25.62 -6.22
C SER A 568 -11.05 24.15 -6.51
N SER A 569 -10.07 23.34 -6.95
CA SER A 569 -10.29 21.95 -7.33
C SER A 569 -10.49 21.02 -6.14
N ARG A 570 -9.94 21.37 -4.98
CA ARG A 570 -9.87 20.55 -3.78
C ARG A 570 -9.11 19.24 -4.01
N LEU A 571 -8.00 19.29 -4.75
CA LEU A 571 -7.11 18.14 -4.93
C LEU A 571 -6.70 17.53 -3.58
N GLY A 572 -6.65 16.21 -3.51
CA GLY A 572 -6.33 15.47 -2.30
C GLY A 572 -7.54 15.33 -1.39
N SER A 573 -8.76 15.38 -1.95
CA SER A 573 -9.98 15.03 -1.22
C SER A 573 -10.14 13.52 -1.04
N SER A 574 -9.57 12.76 -1.97
CA SER A 574 -9.37 11.32 -1.91
C SER A 574 -8.05 10.99 -2.60
N ALA A 575 -7.43 9.88 -2.22
CA ALA A 575 -6.21 9.36 -2.83
C ALA A 575 -6.21 7.84 -2.76
N ALA A 576 -5.61 7.21 -3.76
CA ALA A 576 -5.42 5.77 -3.87
C ALA A 576 -4.11 5.47 -4.59
N THR A 577 -3.54 4.28 -4.41
CA THR A 577 -2.32 3.87 -5.10
C THR A 577 -2.39 2.45 -5.66
N GLY A 578 -1.71 2.23 -6.77
CA GLY A 578 -1.60 0.92 -7.40
C GLY A 578 -0.88 1.01 -8.75
N ASP A 579 -0.31 -0.08 -9.20
CA ASP A 579 0.42 -0.14 -10.47
C ASP A 579 -0.55 -0.27 -11.66
N MET A 580 -1.02 0.86 -12.17
CA MET A 580 -2.03 0.86 -13.23
C MET A 580 -1.44 0.82 -14.62
N ASN A 581 -0.17 1.17 -14.78
CA ASN A 581 0.52 1.09 -16.06
C ASN A 581 1.36 -0.20 -16.19
N GLY A 582 1.39 -1.04 -15.14
CA GLY A 582 2.06 -2.33 -15.10
C GLY A 582 3.57 -2.20 -15.16
N ASP A 583 4.14 -1.08 -14.71
CA ASP A 583 5.57 -0.83 -14.73
C ASP A 583 6.25 -1.25 -13.42
N GLY A 584 5.52 -1.73 -12.43
CA GLY A 584 6.00 -2.22 -11.15
C GLY A 584 6.23 -1.14 -10.09
N TYR A 585 5.80 0.10 -10.32
CA TYR A 585 5.75 1.15 -9.30
C TYR A 585 4.28 1.45 -8.94
N ALA A 586 3.98 1.73 -7.67
CA ALA A 586 2.63 2.15 -7.33
C ALA A 586 2.39 3.58 -7.86
N ASP A 587 1.39 3.75 -8.74
CA ASP A 587 0.95 5.05 -9.21
C ASP A 587 0.03 5.72 -8.18
N ILE A 588 -0.18 7.04 -8.30
CA ILE A 588 -1.10 7.79 -7.44
C ILE A 588 -2.31 8.25 -8.25
N VAL A 589 -3.52 7.97 -7.77
CA VAL A 589 -4.73 8.64 -8.23
C VAL A 589 -5.30 9.53 -7.13
N ALA A 590 -5.48 10.82 -7.44
CA ALA A 590 -5.99 11.81 -6.50
C ALA A 590 -7.28 12.46 -7.00
N GLY A 591 -8.29 12.52 -6.14
CA GLY A 591 -9.57 13.13 -6.40
C GLY A 591 -9.64 14.61 -6.03
N ALA A 592 -10.37 15.37 -6.84
CA ALA A 592 -10.57 16.81 -6.70
C ALA A 592 -12.03 17.17 -7.03
N PHE A 593 -12.94 16.78 -6.14
CA PHE A 593 -14.38 16.90 -6.37
C PHE A 593 -14.88 18.34 -6.56
N GLY A 594 -14.10 19.35 -6.12
CA GLY A 594 -14.49 20.77 -6.18
C GLY A 594 -14.29 21.41 -7.55
N TYR A 595 -13.53 20.77 -8.44
CA TYR A 595 -13.15 21.34 -9.74
C TYR A 595 -14.36 21.81 -10.54
N SER A 596 -14.26 23.03 -11.11
CA SER A 596 -15.24 23.66 -12.01
C SER A 596 -16.69 23.51 -11.52
N SER A 597 -17.02 24.23 -10.43
CA SER A 597 -18.35 24.19 -9.81
C SER A 597 -18.81 22.77 -9.47
N ASN A 598 -17.92 22.00 -8.85
CA ASN A 598 -18.12 20.60 -8.47
C ASN A 598 -18.43 19.63 -9.62
N THR A 599 -18.02 19.95 -10.84
CA THR A 599 -17.91 18.95 -11.92
C THR A 599 -16.99 17.81 -11.47
N GLY A 600 -15.91 18.17 -10.78
CA GLY A 600 -14.98 17.22 -10.18
C GLY A 600 -13.99 16.62 -11.18
N ARG A 601 -12.82 16.20 -10.67
CA ARG A 601 -11.76 15.53 -11.42
C ARG A 601 -11.12 14.41 -10.62
N ALA A 602 -10.58 13.42 -11.32
CA ALA A 602 -9.59 12.48 -10.83
C ALA A 602 -8.32 12.64 -11.67
N TYR A 603 -7.17 12.70 -11.02
CA TYR A 603 -5.86 12.86 -11.65
C TYR A 603 -5.03 11.62 -11.38
N ALA A 604 -4.44 11.05 -12.41
CA ALA A 604 -3.56 9.90 -12.31
C ALA A 604 -2.11 10.32 -12.57
N PHE A 605 -1.20 9.94 -11.69
CA PHE A 605 0.21 10.29 -11.73
C PHE A 605 1.04 9.02 -11.79
N HIS A 606 1.74 8.84 -12.91
CA HIS A 606 2.63 7.70 -13.05
C HIS A 606 3.88 7.90 -12.20
N SER A 607 4.22 6.86 -11.46
CA SER A 607 5.46 6.74 -10.71
C SER A 607 6.57 6.21 -11.62
N SER A 608 7.82 6.59 -11.38
CA SER A 608 8.94 6.03 -12.14
C SER A 608 10.28 6.16 -11.42
N GLY A 609 11.02 5.05 -11.39
CA GLY A 609 12.34 4.99 -10.76
C GLY A 609 12.32 5.32 -9.27
N SER A 610 13.51 5.45 -8.68
CA SER A 610 13.66 5.75 -7.24
C SER A 610 13.15 7.13 -6.81
N SER A 611 12.75 7.97 -7.77
CA SER A 611 12.15 9.28 -7.49
C SER A 611 10.63 9.21 -7.37
N GLY A 612 10.01 8.09 -7.76
CA GLY A 612 8.56 7.92 -7.81
C GLY A 612 7.86 8.96 -8.69
N VAL A 613 6.81 9.58 -8.18
CA VAL A 613 6.09 10.66 -8.88
C VAL A 613 6.92 11.95 -8.86
N THR A 614 7.23 12.50 -10.04
CA THR A 614 7.98 13.77 -10.17
C THR A 614 7.12 14.96 -10.59
N ILE A 615 5.87 14.72 -10.97
CA ILE A 615 4.90 15.75 -11.35
C ILE A 615 4.52 16.56 -10.11
N THR A 616 4.56 17.89 -10.19
CA THR A 616 4.24 18.80 -9.07
C THR A 616 2.99 19.65 -9.30
N SER A 617 2.36 19.51 -10.46
CA SER A 617 1.12 20.21 -10.84
C SER A 617 0.09 19.21 -11.35
N ALA A 618 -1.12 19.25 -10.81
CA ALA A 618 -2.21 18.37 -11.27
C ALA A 618 -2.58 18.57 -12.74
N ALA A 619 -2.37 19.77 -13.28
CA ALA A 619 -2.59 20.05 -14.70
C ALA A 619 -1.61 19.30 -15.64
N SER A 620 -0.55 18.69 -15.08
CA SER A 620 0.45 17.90 -15.79
C SER A 620 0.37 16.41 -15.45
N ALA A 621 -0.73 15.96 -14.84
CA ALA A 621 -0.96 14.55 -14.54
C ALA A 621 -0.88 13.68 -15.81
N SER A 622 -0.48 12.41 -15.66
CA SER A 622 -0.42 11.43 -16.75
C SER A 622 -1.79 11.26 -17.41
N ALA A 623 -2.85 11.29 -16.60
CA ALA A 623 -4.23 11.35 -17.08
C ALA A 623 -5.09 12.27 -16.20
N ILE A 624 -6.07 12.92 -16.82
CA ILE A 624 -7.04 13.79 -16.16
C ILE A 624 -8.44 13.38 -16.59
N ILE A 625 -9.20 12.78 -15.68
CA ILE A 625 -10.60 12.42 -15.91
C ILE A 625 -11.48 13.54 -15.38
N THR A 626 -12.26 14.17 -16.27
CA THR A 626 -13.24 15.18 -15.87
C THR A 626 -14.62 14.56 -15.67
N GLY A 627 -15.24 14.86 -14.52
CA GLY A 627 -16.56 14.37 -14.16
C GLY A 627 -17.71 15.01 -14.92
N GLU A 628 -18.92 14.59 -14.58
CA GLU A 628 -20.15 15.24 -15.04
C GLU A 628 -20.47 16.47 -14.20
N ALA A 629 -21.26 17.41 -14.73
CA ALA A 629 -21.56 18.67 -14.07
C ALA A 629 -22.18 18.47 -12.68
N SER A 630 -21.64 19.18 -11.67
CA SER A 630 -22.10 19.13 -10.26
C SER A 630 -22.17 17.72 -9.65
N SER A 631 -21.38 16.77 -10.17
CA SER A 631 -21.44 15.37 -9.75
C SER A 631 -20.59 15.07 -8.51
N PHE A 632 -19.65 15.95 -8.16
CA PHE A 632 -18.62 15.71 -7.16
C PHE A 632 -17.74 14.50 -7.53
N PHE A 633 -17.47 14.29 -8.82
CA PHE A 633 -16.57 13.24 -9.29
C PHE A 633 -15.17 13.37 -8.69
N GLY A 634 -14.58 12.25 -8.24
CA GLY A 634 -13.34 12.25 -7.46
C GLY A 634 -13.55 12.48 -5.96
N ASN A 635 -14.79 12.36 -5.47
CA ASN A 635 -15.05 12.39 -4.03
C ASN A 635 -14.43 11.17 -3.32
N SER A 636 -14.51 10.01 -3.95
CA SER A 636 -13.84 8.78 -3.55
C SER A 636 -13.13 8.19 -4.78
N VAL A 637 -12.00 7.52 -4.53
CA VAL A 637 -11.22 6.80 -5.54
C VAL A 637 -10.77 5.50 -4.89
N ALA A 638 -10.83 4.40 -5.64
CA ALA A 638 -10.25 3.13 -5.25
C ALA A 638 -9.27 2.62 -6.31
N MET A 639 -8.07 2.36 -5.80
CA MET A 639 -7.00 1.49 -6.28
C MET A 639 -6.35 1.07 -4.98
N ARG A 640 -6.75 -0.05 -4.41
CA ARG A 640 -6.58 -0.21 -2.97
C ARG A 640 -5.16 -0.61 -2.58
N SER A 641 -4.40 0.19 -1.84
CA SER A 641 -3.04 -0.19 -1.43
C SER A 641 -2.95 -1.11 -0.22
N THR A 642 -2.00 -2.03 -0.28
CA THR A 642 -1.29 -2.65 0.85
C THR A 642 0.17 -2.55 0.48
N SER A 643 1.04 -1.99 1.33
CA SER A 643 2.46 -1.89 0.99
C SER A 643 3.26 -3.13 1.39
N ARG A 644 4.46 -3.20 0.81
CA ARG A 644 5.36 -4.35 0.79
C ARG A 644 5.97 -4.53 2.15
N SER A 645 5.93 -5.76 2.65
CA SER A 645 6.60 -6.08 3.89
C SER A 645 7.95 -6.75 3.74
N SER A 646 9.03 -6.16 4.27
CA SER A 646 10.38 -6.67 4.01
C SER A 646 10.70 -7.87 4.89
N LEU A 647 11.40 -8.87 4.32
CA LEU A 647 12.03 -9.90 5.12
C LEU A 647 13.45 -9.46 5.46
N MET A 648 13.75 -9.38 6.76
CA MET A 648 15.08 -9.74 7.23
C MET A 648 15.31 -11.20 6.88
N ASN A 649 15.93 -11.45 5.72
CA ASN A 649 16.55 -12.73 5.48
C ASN A 649 17.70 -12.82 6.50
N ALA A 650 17.57 -13.69 7.50
CA ALA A 650 18.71 -14.17 8.24
C ALA A 650 19.60 -14.87 7.23
N SER A 651 20.50 -14.10 6.61
CA SER A 651 21.52 -14.62 5.73
C SER A 651 22.31 -15.63 6.56
N THR A 652 22.17 -16.90 6.20
CA THR A 652 23.27 -17.82 6.43
C THR A 652 24.48 -17.17 5.77
N PRO A 653 25.57 -16.88 6.51
CA PRO A 653 26.75 -16.32 5.88
C PRO A 653 27.20 -17.33 4.83
N THR A 654 27.14 -16.94 3.57
CA THR A 654 27.89 -17.61 2.52
C THR A 654 29.35 -17.56 2.97
N ALA A 655 29.89 -18.73 3.33
CA ALA A 655 31.31 -18.86 3.56
C ALA A 655 32.01 -18.56 2.23
N GLU A 656 32.50 -17.32 2.07
CA GLU A 656 33.63 -17.08 1.17
C GLU A 656 34.75 -17.99 1.66
N ALA A 657 35.12 -18.97 0.83
CA ALA A 657 36.36 -19.71 0.99
C ALA A 657 37.52 -18.73 0.76
N ARG A 658 37.88 -17.97 1.81
CA ARG A 658 39.16 -17.29 1.88
C ARG A 658 40.20 -18.25 2.42
N ASP A 659 41.32 -18.17 1.75
CA ASP A 659 42.53 -18.97 1.87
C ASP A 659 42.94 -19.30 3.31
N LYS A 660 43.30 -20.56 3.53
CA LYS A 660 43.74 -21.09 4.81
C LYS A 660 45.17 -20.62 5.10
N THR A 661 45.33 -19.61 5.95
CA THR A 661 46.54 -19.49 6.78
C THR A 661 46.28 -18.63 8.02
N ASP A 662 46.53 -19.23 9.19
CA ASP A 662 46.69 -18.63 10.52
C ASP A 662 45.55 -17.79 11.14
N CYS A 663 44.79 -18.42 12.04
CA CYS A 663 44.62 -17.87 13.40
C CYS A 663 44.02 -18.90 14.37
N ARG A 664 44.76 -19.19 15.46
CA ARG A 664 44.24 -19.83 16.66
C ARG A 664 43.39 -18.82 17.44
N SER A 665 42.32 -19.33 18.06
CA SER A 665 41.39 -18.69 19.02
C SER A 665 40.45 -17.58 18.51
N CYS A 666 39.23 -17.98 18.14
CA CYS A 666 38.02 -17.18 18.34
C CYS A 666 36.91 -18.10 18.88
N VAL A 667 36.48 -17.87 20.13
CA VAL A 667 35.29 -18.50 20.71
C VAL A 667 34.12 -17.58 20.41
N ASN A 668 33.27 -17.93 19.44
CA ASN A 668 32.00 -17.23 19.22
C ASN A 668 30.93 -17.84 20.12
N ARG A 669 30.42 -17.05 21.08
CA ARG A 669 29.18 -17.36 21.82
C ARG A 669 27.99 -16.99 20.93
N MET A 670 27.21 -17.98 20.53
CA MET A 670 25.96 -17.80 19.79
C MET A 670 24.80 -17.96 20.76
N TRP A 671 23.91 -16.96 20.83
CA TRP A 671 22.64 -17.05 21.55
C TRP A 671 21.60 -17.62 20.59
N LEU A 672 20.98 -18.75 20.95
CA LEU A 672 19.84 -19.30 20.21
C LEU A 672 18.57 -19.08 21.05
N THR A 673 17.62 -18.35 20.50
CA THR A 673 16.25 -18.25 21.03
C THR A 673 15.39 -19.23 20.23
N LEU A 674 14.88 -20.28 20.86
CA LEU A 674 13.98 -21.26 20.23
C LEU A 674 12.53 -20.80 20.40
N SER A 675 11.82 -20.56 19.30
CA SER A 675 10.36 -20.36 19.26
C SER A 675 9.66 -21.61 18.72
N LYS A 676 8.84 -22.20 19.61
CA LYS A 676 7.67 -23.08 19.43
C LYS A 676 7.76 -24.44 18.71
N GLU A 677 6.97 -25.34 19.30
CA GLU A 677 6.76 -26.76 19.01
C GLU A 677 6.22 -27.01 17.59
N GLY A 678 6.92 -27.87 16.84
CA GLY A 678 6.47 -28.43 15.58
C GLY A 678 7.01 -29.85 15.42
N TRP A 679 6.12 -30.82 15.22
CA TRP A 679 6.47 -32.24 15.08
C TRP A 679 7.12 -32.49 13.71
N PHE A 680 8.42 -32.80 13.71
CA PHE A 680 9.16 -33.17 12.51
C PHE A 680 9.20 -34.70 12.36
N ARG A 681 8.75 -35.23 11.22
CA ARG A 681 9.04 -36.62 10.82
C ARG A 681 10.23 -36.61 9.84
N PRO A 682 11.37 -37.28 10.13
CA PRO A 682 12.42 -37.46 9.14
C PRO A 682 12.11 -38.67 8.22
N PRO A 683 12.56 -38.64 6.95
CA PRO A 683 12.47 -39.79 6.07
C PRO A 683 13.48 -40.87 6.47
N SER A 684 12.98 -42.10 6.57
CA SER A 684 13.65 -43.41 6.67
C SER A 684 15.18 -43.46 6.75
N MET A 685 15.72 -43.87 7.91
CA MET A 685 16.92 -44.72 8.01
C MET A 685 16.88 -45.57 9.29
N GLY A 686 17.12 -46.88 9.12
CA GLY A 686 17.84 -47.78 10.05
C GLY A 686 17.35 -47.98 11.48
N ARG A 687 17.00 -49.24 11.81
CA ARG A 687 16.77 -49.73 13.19
C ARG A 687 17.99 -49.44 14.08
N ASP A 688 17.79 -48.86 15.26
CA ASP A 688 18.05 -49.49 16.57
C ASP A 688 17.84 -48.51 17.74
N SER A 689 17.15 -49.01 18.78
CA SER A 689 17.09 -48.50 20.18
C SER A 689 16.29 -47.22 20.48
N LEU A 690 14.98 -47.38 20.77
CA LEU A 690 14.11 -46.36 21.35
C LEU A 690 14.16 -46.44 22.89
N HIS A 691 14.54 -45.36 23.59
CA HIS A 691 14.28 -45.19 25.02
C HIS A 691 13.43 -43.93 25.23
N TRP A 692 12.25 -44.09 25.82
CA TRP A 692 11.34 -43.01 26.20
C TRP A 692 11.73 -42.45 27.58
N PHE A 693 11.78 -41.13 27.72
CA PHE A 693 11.63 -40.46 29.00
C PHE A 693 10.52 -39.41 28.85
N GLY A 694 9.39 -39.65 29.52
CA GLY A 694 8.32 -38.68 29.64
C GLY A 694 8.64 -37.67 30.75
N LEU A 695 8.40 -36.39 30.48
CA LEU A 695 8.32 -35.37 31.52
C LEU A 695 6.90 -34.81 31.54
N ASN A 696 6.26 -35.00 32.68
CA ASN A 696 4.96 -34.48 33.05
C ASN A 696 5.23 -33.22 33.89
N SER A 697 4.65 -32.07 33.54
CA SER A 697 4.72 -30.88 34.42
C SER A 697 3.35 -30.22 34.51
N SER A 698 2.64 -30.55 35.58
CA SER A 698 1.67 -29.67 36.21
C SER A 698 2.40 -28.61 37.03
N GLU A 699 1.83 -27.40 37.01
CA GLU A 699 2.07 -26.25 37.90
C GLU A 699 2.79 -25.02 37.32
N LYS A 700 2.07 -23.91 37.49
CA LYS A 700 2.44 -22.52 37.28
C LYS A 700 3.56 -22.16 38.26
N ASP A 701 4.75 -21.82 37.75
CA ASP A 701 5.43 -20.57 38.04
C ASP A 701 6.82 -20.54 37.37
N ARG A 702 7.24 -19.32 37.04
CA ARG A 702 8.37 -18.97 36.18
C ARG A 702 9.70 -19.55 36.65
N HIS A 703 10.28 -20.52 35.92
CA HIS A 703 11.74 -20.72 35.85
C HIS A 703 12.16 -21.30 34.49
N GLN A 704 13.12 -20.63 33.83
CA GLN A 704 13.78 -21.14 32.63
C GLN A 704 14.70 -22.31 33.00
N VAL A 705 14.52 -23.47 32.35
CA VAL A 705 15.42 -24.62 32.47
C VAL A 705 16.47 -24.53 31.35
N TYR A 706 17.75 -24.44 31.71
CA TYR A 706 18.87 -24.50 30.75
C TYR A 706 19.41 -25.94 30.69
N ALA A 707 19.44 -26.53 29.49
CA ALA A 707 20.13 -27.79 29.24
C ALA A 707 21.47 -27.52 28.52
N TRP A 708 22.55 -28.14 29.00
CA TRP A 708 23.86 -28.12 28.35
C TRP A 708 24.02 -29.39 27.51
N VAL A 709 24.36 -29.23 26.22
CA VAL A 709 24.78 -30.34 25.36
C VAL A 709 26.24 -30.13 24.98
N SER A 710 27.12 -31.02 25.46
CA SER A 710 28.50 -31.10 24.96
C SER A 710 28.54 -32.02 23.75
N VAL A 711 28.98 -31.52 22.60
CA VAL A 711 29.29 -32.36 21.43
C VAL A 711 30.81 -32.56 21.42
N GLU A 712 31.27 -33.75 21.79
CA GLU A 712 32.63 -34.20 21.47
C GLU A 712 32.68 -34.57 19.99
N SER A 713 33.51 -33.89 19.19
CA SER A 713 33.88 -34.37 17.87
C SER A 713 34.96 -35.45 18.02
N ARG A 714 34.73 -36.62 17.43
CA ARG A 714 35.79 -37.58 17.13
C ARG A 714 35.93 -37.73 15.62
N GLY A 715 37.11 -37.38 15.11
CA GLY A 715 37.72 -37.86 13.86
C GLY A 715 37.17 -37.24 12.58
#